data_AF-A0A521LL99-F1
#
_entry.id   AF-A0A521LL99-F1
#
_cell.length_a   1.000
_cell.length_b   1.000
_cell.length_c   1.000
_cell.angle_alpha   90.00
_cell.angle_beta   90.00
_cell.angle_gamma   90.00
#
_symmetry.space_group_name_H-M   'P 1'
#
loop_
_entity.id
_entity.type
_entity.pdbx_description
1 polymer ?
#
loop_
_entity_poly.entity_id
_entity_poly.type
_entity_poly.pdbx_seq_one_letter_code
_entity_poly.pdbx_strand_id
1 'polypeptide(L)'
;MDKSEDTKEQVPGMKVGTALWHIVSYTAPYKGRVALVILTLVIDVAFDTAMPLSLKFLIDSAITPRDAEMFAIIISCLVGAFILTACSQVSRDYLYGWLGSKVLGDLREKLYGHLQRMSPGFFSRTNSADLVARFSTDLSAVENAIILGMPAAMLAFLQIIISTTILIMLDWRLALIVILGLPLCLIGPHLLGPRATAASYNLQNENAALSASVLEAVSAHPVVRAFSLQDSLRNAFVGQSRRLTALAGRFIFLSYSTERAPNISMQLFSLGVIGGGGWLAYKGIFSIGDLVAFNALYGAVAASVLNLTSISATLLQATGGMQRIQEVLVQAPEVVSDPQAVTLPSPLKTIDVEGVNFGYLPGQTNLTDVSYRIPAGCRAAFVGPSGSGKSTNLNLVLRFYDPASGRVSIDGQDLRGVSHQSLYDQMGVVFQESFLFNTTIRENIRMGKPGASDAEVEAASKLAELHDIVLQLPDGYDTQVGERGAKLSGGQRQRVAIARALIRNPGVIVLDEATSALDPATEQAVNQTLERVSKGRTVLAVTHRLETITGYDLILVFDQGRLVEQGTHDELLRRSGRYASLWNRQSGLSLSDDGTMAHIEPASLKAIPLFANVALDDIEKMYPLFGTEHVAAGQTVIRQGAHGDKFFIIVRGKVSVDVEAEGAPSRQVATLADGDFFGED
;
A
#
# COMPACT_ATOMS: atom_id res chain seq x y z
N MET A 1 -12.15 -2.07 -29.78
CA MET A 1 -13.38 -1.29 -29.56
C MET A 1 -14.17 -2.04 -28.51
N ASP A 2 -13.81 -1.83 -27.25
CA ASP A 2 -14.66 -2.12 -26.10
C ASP A 2 -14.15 -1.20 -24.98
N LYS A 3 -14.84 -0.07 -24.81
CA LYS A 3 -14.60 0.90 -23.74
C LYS A 3 -15.63 0.60 -22.66
N SER A 4 -15.36 -0.37 -21.82
CA SER A 4 -15.88 -0.35 -20.45
C SER A 4 -14.96 0.57 -19.64
N GLU A 5 -15.14 1.89 -19.85
CA GLU A 5 -14.71 2.87 -18.85
C GLU A 5 -15.52 2.57 -17.58
N ASP A 6 -14.90 1.80 -16.68
CA ASP A 6 -15.30 1.68 -15.29
C ASP A 6 -15.54 3.10 -14.77
N THR A 7 -16.82 3.41 -14.62
CA THR A 7 -17.28 4.66 -14.04
C THR A 7 -16.98 4.54 -12.55
N LYS A 8 -15.72 4.80 -12.15
CA LYS A 8 -15.40 5.10 -10.76
C LYS A 8 -16.30 6.25 -10.38
N GLU A 9 -17.37 5.98 -9.63
CA GLU A 9 -18.11 6.99 -8.89
C GLU A 9 -17.06 7.81 -8.14
N GLN A 10 -16.78 9.02 -8.65
CA GLN A 10 -15.94 9.97 -7.96
C GLN A 10 -16.70 10.32 -6.69
N VAL A 11 -16.26 9.73 -5.56
CA VAL A 11 -16.68 10.15 -4.23
C VAL A 11 -16.62 11.68 -4.22
N PRO A 12 -17.72 12.39 -3.93
CA PRO A 12 -17.73 13.84 -3.97
C PRO A 12 -16.59 14.35 -3.09
N GLY A 13 -15.67 15.10 -3.71
CA GLY A 13 -14.46 15.56 -3.05
C GLY A 13 -14.78 16.23 -1.72
N MET A 14 -14.00 15.88 -0.68
CA MET A 14 -14.21 16.40 0.66
C MET A 14 -14.11 17.93 0.62
N LYS A 15 -15.15 18.63 1.09
CA LYS A 15 -15.10 20.09 1.20
C LYS A 15 -13.96 20.48 2.14
N VAL A 16 -13.21 21.52 1.78
CA VAL A 16 -12.08 22.05 2.57
C VAL A 16 -12.47 22.26 4.04
N GLY A 17 -13.65 22.82 4.30
CA GLY A 17 -14.14 23.03 5.68
C GLY A 17 -14.30 21.73 6.48
N THR A 18 -14.77 20.65 5.84
CA THR A 18 -14.91 19.34 6.49
C THR A 18 -13.55 18.71 6.76
N ALA A 19 -12.61 18.80 5.82
CA ALA A 19 -11.25 18.29 6.03
C ALA A 19 -10.52 19.05 7.14
N LEU A 20 -10.61 20.38 7.15
CA LEU A 20 -10.05 21.20 8.22
C LEU A 20 -10.67 20.87 9.57
N TRP A 21 -11.98 20.63 9.64
CA TRP A 21 -12.61 20.20 10.89
C TRP A 21 -12.08 18.85 11.39
N HIS A 22 -11.83 17.89 10.50
CA HIS A 22 -11.19 16.63 10.87
C HIS A 22 -9.75 16.85 11.37
N ILE A 23 -8.97 17.69 10.71
CA ILE A 23 -7.60 17.99 11.15
C ILE A 23 -7.61 18.68 12.52
N VAL A 24 -8.50 19.66 12.73
CA VAL A 24 -8.65 20.36 14.01
C VAL A 24 -9.17 19.43 15.10
N SER A 25 -10.05 18.47 14.79
CA SER A 25 -10.56 17.54 15.81
C SER A 25 -9.47 16.64 16.39
N TYR A 26 -8.40 16.34 15.65
CA TYR A 26 -7.22 15.65 16.20
C TYR A 26 -6.40 16.51 17.17
N THR A 27 -6.56 17.84 17.17
CA THR A 27 -5.96 18.73 18.18
C THR A 27 -6.78 18.81 19.47
N ALA A 28 -8.02 18.29 19.47
CA ALA A 28 -8.94 18.36 20.60
C ALA A 28 -8.46 17.70 21.91
N PRO A 29 -7.57 16.69 21.93
CA PRO A 29 -6.96 16.21 23.18
C PRO A 29 -6.02 17.23 23.83
N TYR A 30 -5.52 18.22 23.07
CA TYR A 30 -4.45 19.14 23.47
C TYR A 30 -4.94 20.58 23.74
N LYS A 31 -6.21 20.77 24.14
CA LYS A 31 -6.86 22.09 24.30
C LYS A 31 -6.05 23.13 25.09
N GLY A 32 -5.40 22.71 26.18
CA GLY A 32 -4.61 23.62 27.01
C GLY A 32 -3.42 24.23 26.27
N ARG A 33 -2.75 23.45 25.42
CA ARG A 33 -1.60 23.93 24.62
C ARG A 33 -2.07 24.73 23.41
N VAL A 34 -3.19 24.35 22.80
CA VAL A 34 -3.84 25.15 21.75
C VAL A 34 -4.23 26.53 22.29
N ALA A 35 -4.74 26.62 23.52
CA ALA A 35 -5.03 27.91 24.16
C ALA A 35 -3.76 28.74 24.37
N LEU A 36 -2.65 28.12 24.75
CA LEU A 36 -1.36 28.81 24.93
C LEU A 36 -0.81 29.33 23.58
N VAL A 37 -0.94 28.54 22.52
CA VAL A 37 -0.65 28.97 21.14
C VAL A 37 -1.48 30.20 20.76
N ILE A 38 -2.80 30.17 21.01
CA ILE A 38 -3.69 31.31 20.71
C ILE A 38 -3.25 32.55 21.51
N LEU A 39 -2.86 32.39 22.77
CA LEU A 39 -2.34 33.49 23.60
C LEU A 39 -1.07 34.09 22.98
N THR A 40 -0.11 33.26 22.57
CA THR A 40 1.12 33.75 21.91
C THR A 40 0.84 34.44 20.57
N LEU A 41 -0.15 33.97 19.79
CA LEU A 41 -0.58 34.64 18.56
C LEU A 41 -1.15 36.03 18.83
N VAL A 42 -1.92 36.20 19.90
CA VAL A 42 -2.46 37.51 20.29
C VAL A 42 -1.35 38.47 20.71
N ILE A 43 -0.35 38.00 21.45
CA ILE A 43 0.82 38.81 21.85
C ILE A 43 1.58 39.31 20.61
N ASP A 44 1.78 38.43 19.65
CA ASP A 44 2.48 38.78 18.41
C ASP A 44 1.72 39.80 17.57
N VAL A 45 0.42 39.57 17.33
CA VAL A 45 -0.40 40.55 16.60
C VAL A 45 -0.45 41.89 17.34
N ALA A 46 -0.53 41.88 18.67
CA ALA A 46 -0.50 43.11 19.45
C ALA A 46 0.80 43.90 19.23
N PHE A 47 1.95 43.24 19.14
CA PHE A 47 3.23 43.89 18.85
C PHE A 47 3.34 44.36 17.40
N ASP A 48 2.99 43.50 16.45
CA ASP A 48 3.03 43.81 15.01
C ASP A 48 2.13 45.00 14.66
N THR A 49 1.05 45.20 15.43
CA THR A 49 0.19 46.38 15.30
C THR A 49 0.65 47.58 16.14
N ALA A 50 1.21 47.36 17.34
CA ALA A 50 1.72 48.43 18.19
C ALA A 50 2.98 49.10 17.60
N MET A 51 3.83 48.36 16.89
CA MET A 51 5.07 48.89 16.31
C MET A 51 4.79 50.00 15.27
N PRO A 52 3.90 49.83 14.27
CA PRO A 52 3.45 50.93 13.41
C PRO A 52 2.89 52.14 14.17
N LEU A 53 2.06 51.92 15.20
CA LEU A 53 1.49 53.00 16.01
C LEU A 53 2.57 53.74 16.81
N SER A 54 3.60 53.04 17.26
CA SER A 54 4.73 53.66 17.96
C SER A 54 5.49 54.67 17.09
N LEU A 55 5.53 54.46 15.76
CA LEU A 55 6.14 55.42 14.83
C LEU A 55 5.40 56.75 14.81
N LYS A 56 4.06 56.72 14.93
CA LYS A 56 3.25 57.94 15.08
C LYS A 56 3.68 58.71 16.34
N PHE A 57 3.67 58.05 17.50
CA PHE A 57 4.05 58.69 18.76
C PHE A 57 5.51 59.17 18.75
N LEU A 58 6.41 58.40 18.13
CA LEU A 58 7.81 58.77 17.98
C LEU A 58 7.97 60.03 17.13
N ILE A 59 7.26 60.14 16.01
CA ILE A 59 7.35 61.30 15.11
C ILE A 59 6.68 62.52 15.75
N ASP A 60 5.45 62.38 16.24
CA ASP A 60 4.63 63.52 16.66
C ASP A 60 4.99 64.01 18.06
N SER A 61 5.37 63.11 18.99
CA SER A 61 5.61 63.44 20.40
C SER A 61 7.09 63.53 20.79
N ALA A 62 8.01 62.92 20.04
CA ALA A 62 9.44 62.93 20.38
C ALA A 62 10.29 63.68 19.33
N ILE A 63 10.20 63.31 18.05
CA ILE A 63 11.06 63.86 16.99
C ILE A 63 10.66 65.30 16.62
N THR A 64 9.38 65.54 16.35
CA THR A 64 8.90 66.88 15.95
C THR A 64 9.08 67.91 17.08
N PRO A 65 8.77 67.59 18.35
CA PRO A 65 9.00 68.50 19.48
C PRO A 65 10.47 68.52 19.96
N ARG A 66 11.31 67.57 19.49
CA ARG A 66 12.69 67.33 19.96
C ARG A 66 12.78 67.01 21.46
N ASP A 67 11.84 66.22 21.97
CA ASP A 67 11.81 65.77 23.36
C ASP A 67 12.59 64.45 23.53
N ALA A 68 13.73 64.52 24.22
CA ALA A 68 14.61 63.39 24.45
C ALA A 68 14.06 62.40 25.50
N GLU A 69 13.24 62.86 26.45
CA GLU A 69 12.68 62.00 27.50
C GLU A 69 11.58 61.11 26.92
N MET A 70 10.64 61.70 26.17
CA MET A 70 9.62 60.95 25.44
C MET A 70 10.23 59.98 24.42
N PHE A 71 11.31 60.38 23.74
CA PHE A 71 12.06 59.47 22.86
C PHE A 71 12.57 58.24 23.61
N ALA A 72 13.24 58.44 24.75
CA ALA A 72 13.79 57.35 25.55
C ALA A 72 12.71 56.41 26.10
N ILE A 73 11.56 56.95 26.54
CA ILE A 73 10.42 56.16 27.03
C ILE A 73 9.85 55.28 25.91
N ILE A 74 9.57 55.86 24.73
CA ILE A 74 8.98 55.11 23.60
C ILE A 74 9.92 53.97 23.16
N ILE A 75 11.21 54.26 23.01
CA ILE A 75 12.20 53.24 22.62
C ILE A 75 12.34 52.16 23.70
N SER A 76 12.36 52.53 24.99
CA SER A 76 12.46 51.55 26.08
C SER A 76 11.25 50.61 26.12
N CYS A 77 10.04 51.14 25.93
CA CYS A 77 8.82 50.35 25.80
C CYS A 77 8.87 49.41 24.59
N LEU A 78 9.37 49.88 23.43
CA LEU A 78 9.51 49.05 22.24
C LEU A 78 10.53 47.91 22.42
N VAL A 79 11.67 48.19 23.07
CA VAL A 79 12.66 47.15 23.39
C VAL A 79 12.07 46.11 24.34
N GLY A 80 11.36 46.54 25.38
CA GLY A 80 10.67 45.62 26.30
C GLY A 80 9.62 44.76 25.60
N ALA A 81 8.81 45.36 24.72
CA ALA A 81 7.80 44.65 23.94
C ALA A 81 8.43 43.68 22.94
N PHE A 82 9.55 44.05 22.29
CA PHE A 82 10.31 43.19 21.40
C PHE A 82 10.88 41.95 22.11
N ILE A 83 11.42 42.11 23.33
CA ILE A 83 11.93 40.98 24.10
C ILE A 83 10.78 40.03 24.45
N LEU A 84 9.64 40.57 24.90
CA LEU A 84 8.46 39.77 25.21
C LEU A 84 7.96 38.98 23.99
N THR A 85 7.90 39.61 22.82
CA THR A 85 7.44 38.96 21.60
C THR A 85 8.45 37.98 21.05
N ALA A 86 9.75 38.26 21.11
CA ALA A 86 10.77 37.29 20.77
C ALA A 86 10.66 36.02 21.65
N CYS A 87 10.43 36.17 22.96
CA CYS A 87 10.18 35.03 23.84
C CYS A 87 8.87 34.30 23.52
N SER A 88 7.80 35.03 23.19
CA SER A 88 6.51 34.49 22.72
C SER A 88 6.68 33.66 21.45
N GLN A 89 7.41 34.18 20.46
CA GLN A 89 7.68 33.54 19.17
C GLN A 89 8.44 32.23 19.34
N VAL A 90 9.53 32.23 20.10
CA VAL A 90 10.30 31.02 20.37
C VAL A 90 9.45 29.98 21.11
N SER A 91 8.66 30.41 22.10
CA SER A 91 7.76 29.52 22.83
C SER A 91 6.70 28.92 21.91
N ARG A 92 6.15 29.74 21.01
CA ARG A 92 5.16 29.34 20.03
C ARG A 92 5.71 28.34 19.02
N ASP A 93 6.90 28.60 18.48
CA ASP A 93 7.53 27.71 17.51
C ASP A 93 7.82 26.34 18.13
N TYR A 94 8.25 26.32 19.41
CA TYR A 94 8.36 25.08 20.18
C TYR A 94 7.02 24.36 20.34
N LEU A 95 5.96 25.07 20.70
CA LEU A 95 4.62 24.50 20.85
C LEU A 95 4.06 23.96 19.54
N TYR A 96 4.32 24.63 18.41
CA TYR A 96 3.95 24.16 17.09
C TYR A 96 4.69 22.88 16.71
N GLY A 97 6.02 22.86 16.88
CA GLY A 97 6.80 21.65 16.62
C GLY A 97 6.33 20.47 17.48
N TRP A 98 6.03 20.72 18.76
CA TRP A 98 5.51 19.69 19.65
C TRP A 98 4.11 19.23 19.27
N LEU A 99 3.16 20.16 19.05
CA LEU A 99 1.77 19.84 18.76
C LEU A 99 1.65 19.14 17.40
N GLY A 100 2.35 19.65 16.39
CA GLY A 100 2.40 19.06 15.05
C GLY A 100 2.95 17.64 15.08
N SER A 101 4.12 17.43 15.70
CA SER A 101 4.72 16.09 15.78
C SER A 101 3.88 15.09 16.58
N LYS A 102 3.17 15.53 17.64
CA LYS A 102 2.28 14.66 18.41
C LYS A 102 1.02 14.26 17.66
N VAL A 103 0.30 15.23 17.10
CA VAL A 103 -0.90 14.96 16.30
C VAL A 103 -0.58 14.06 15.11
N LEU A 104 0.57 14.28 14.47
CA LEU A 104 1.04 13.45 13.37
C LEU A 104 1.39 12.02 13.82
N GLY A 105 2.04 11.88 14.98
CA GLY A 105 2.33 10.59 15.61
C GLY A 105 1.05 9.79 15.86
N ASP A 106 0.05 10.43 16.48
CA ASP A 106 -1.24 9.80 16.79
C ASP A 106 -1.97 9.38 15.50
N LEU A 107 -1.93 10.21 14.45
CA LEU A 107 -2.53 9.88 13.15
C LEU A 107 -1.79 8.72 12.46
N ARG A 108 -0.45 8.68 12.53
CA ARG A 108 0.37 7.59 11.98
C ARG A 108 0.10 6.27 12.68
N GLU A 109 0.01 6.29 14.01
CA GLU A 109 -0.31 5.13 14.82
C GLU A 109 -1.72 4.61 14.53
N LYS A 110 -2.69 5.51 14.43
CA LYS A 110 -4.08 5.17 14.07
C LYS A 110 -4.17 4.55 12.68
N LEU A 111 -3.52 5.15 11.67
CA LEU A 111 -3.53 4.64 10.30
C LEU A 111 -2.82 3.28 10.20
N TYR A 112 -1.65 3.15 10.82
CA TYR A 112 -0.90 1.90 10.82
C TYR A 112 -1.67 0.79 11.56
N GLY A 113 -2.19 1.07 12.75
CA GLY A 113 -2.98 0.14 13.53
C GLY A 113 -4.27 -0.29 12.83
N HIS A 114 -4.87 0.59 12.04
CA HIS A 114 -6.02 0.26 11.19
C HIS A 114 -5.63 -0.69 10.04
N LEU A 115 -4.53 -0.41 9.34
CA LEU A 115 -4.04 -1.28 8.26
C LEU A 115 -3.70 -2.69 8.73
N GLN A 116 -3.17 -2.86 9.95
CA GLN A 116 -2.89 -4.19 10.52
C GLN A 116 -4.14 -5.04 10.77
N ARG A 117 -5.33 -4.41 10.78
CA ARG A 117 -6.62 -5.11 10.96
C ARG A 117 -7.33 -5.40 9.64
N MET A 118 -6.85 -4.84 8.54
CA MET A 118 -7.47 -5.05 7.22
C MET A 118 -7.20 -6.47 6.72
N SER A 119 -8.13 -7.02 5.94
CA SER A 119 -8.00 -8.36 5.38
C SER A 119 -6.92 -8.40 4.30
N PRO A 120 -6.34 -9.58 3.99
CA PRO A 120 -5.46 -9.76 2.84
C PRO A 120 -6.11 -9.31 1.52
N GLY A 121 -7.44 -9.38 1.41
CA GLY A 121 -8.19 -8.94 0.22
C GLY A 121 -8.13 -7.44 -0.01
N PHE A 122 -8.06 -6.63 1.04
CA PHE A 122 -7.81 -5.21 0.90
C PHE A 122 -6.45 -4.95 0.24
N PHE A 123 -5.41 -5.69 0.62
CA PHE A 123 -4.06 -5.53 0.08
C PHE A 123 -3.89 -6.10 -1.33
N SER A 124 -4.68 -7.09 -1.74
CA SER A 124 -4.67 -7.58 -3.13
C SER A 124 -5.38 -6.64 -4.10
N ARG A 125 -6.37 -5.86 -3.63
CA ARG A 125 -7.11 -4.88 -4.43
C ARG A 125 -6.50 -3.49 -4.41
N THR A 126 -5.70 -3.16 -3.40
CA THR A 126 -5.09 -1.85 -3.22
C THR A 126 -3.62 -1.88 -3.62
N ASN A 127 -3.19 -0.96 -4.46
CA ASN A 127 -1.78 -0.84 -4.83
C ASN A 127 -0.94 -0.53 -3.57
N SER A 128 0.05 -1.37 -3.26
CA SER A 128 0.94 -1.17 -2.11
C SER A 128 1.70 0.16 -2.18
N ALA A 129 2.05 0.63 -3.39
CA ALA A 129 2.70 1.93 -3.57
C ALA A 129 1.77 3.10 -3.19
N ASP A 130 0.47 2.97 -3.45
CA ASP A 130 -0.52 3.97 -3.04
C ASP A 130 -0.64 4.03 -1.51
N LEU A 131 -0.65 2.88 -0.83
CA LEU A 131 -0.64 2.83 0.64
C LEU A 131 0.62 3.48 1.23
N VAL A 132 1.80 3.24 0.64
CA VAL A 132 3.04 3.89 1.08
C VAL A 132 2.98 5.40 0.84
N ALA A 133 2.43 5.84 -0.29
CA ALA A 133 2.24 7.27 -0.59
C ALA A 133 1.33 7.97 0.42
N ARG A 134 0.36 7.27 1.04
CA ARG A 134 -0.45 7.83 2.13
C ARG A 134 0.40 8.17 3.36
N PHE A 135 1.42 7.37 3.68
CA PHE A 135 2.32 7.64 4.81
C PHE A 135 3.39 8.70 4.51
N SER A 136 3.87 8.77 3.26
CA SER A 136 4.96 9.68 2.89
C SER A 136 4.45 11.03 2.38
N THR A 137 3.48 11.03 1.46
CA THR A 137 3.01 12.25 0.78
C THR A 137 1.81 12.86 1.49
N ASP A 138 0.77 12.07 1.73
CA ASP A 138 -0.49 12.60 2.25
C ASP A 138 -0.37 13.04 3.71
N LEU A 139 0.29 12.22 4.52
CA LEU A 139 0.56 12.53 5.92
C LEU A 139 1.45 13.78 6.06
N SER A 140 2.45 13.94 5.18
CA SER A 140 3.29 15.14 5.13
C SER A 140 2.52 16.39 4.66
N ALA A 141 1.54 16.25 3.77
CA ALA A 141 0.67 17.37 3.38
C ALA A 141 -0.19 17.83 4.57
N VAL A 142 -0.74 16.88 5.35
CA VAL A 142 -1.48 17.18 6.58
C VAL A 142 -0.56 17.80 7.64
N GLU A 143 0.67 17.28 7.79
CA GLU A 143 1.68 17.85 8.68
C GLU A 143 1.98 19.32 8.34
N ASN A 144 2.24 19.62 7.07
CA ASN A 144 2.49 21.00 6.61
C ASN A 144 1.29 21.92 6.88
N ALA A 145 0.06 21.43 6.74
CA ALA A 145 -1.12 22.20 7.12
C ALA A 145 -1.21 22.47 8.62
N ILE A 146 -0.84 21.52 9.49
CA ILE A 146 -0.90 21.71 10.95
C ILE A 146 0.22 22.62 11.44
N ILE A 147 1.45 22.43 10.93
CA ILE A 147 2.65 23.12 11.43
C ILE A 147 2.80 24.51 10.80
N LEU A 148 2.53 24.65 9.51
CA LEU A 148 2.75 25.91 8.77
C LEU A 148 1.43 26.58 8.40
N GLY A 149 0.49 25.82 7.83
CA GLY A 149 -0.72 26.38 7.23
C GLY A 149 -1.67 27.02 8.25
N MET A 150 -2.13 26.26 9.25
CA MET A 150 -3.11 26.71 10.23
C MET A 150 -2.58 27.88 11.09
N PRO A 151 -1.36 27.80 11.67
CA PRO A 151 -0.77 28.93 12.39
C PRO A 151 -0.72 30.22 11.59
N ALA A 152 -0.18 30.15 10.37
CA ALA A 152 -0.01 31.34 9.53
C ALA A 152 -1.37 31.87 9.05
N ALA A 153 -2.36 31.00 8.82
CA ALA A 153 -3.72 31.43 8.50
C ALA A 153 -4.40 32.13 9.69
N MET A 154 -4.24 31.59 10.91
CA MET A 154 -4.76 32.20 12.13
C MET A 154 -4.12 33.57 12.40
N LEU A 155 -2.79 33.65 12.29
CA LEU A 155 -2.04 34.90 12.46
C LEU A 155 -2.49 35.95 11.45
N ALA A 156 -2.52 35.60 10.16
CA ALA A 156 -2.90 36.52 9.10
C ALA A 156 -4.36 36.99 9.24
N PHE A 157 -5.28 36.10 9.63
CA PHE A 157 -6.67 36.45 9.88
C PHE A 157 -6.81 37.43 11.05
N LEU A 158 -6.14 37.16 12.17
CA LEU A 158 -6.15 38.03 13.34
C LEU A 158 -5.51 39.39 13.04
N GLN A 159 -4.39 39.40 12.32
CA GLN A 159 -3.69 40.61 11.89
C GLN A 159 -4.58 41.49 10.99
N ILE A 160 -5.29 40.90 10.03
CA ILE A 160 -6.21 41.64 9.15
C ILE A 160 -7.31 42.30 9.97
N ILE A 161 -7.97 41.57 10.88
CA ILE A 161 -9.06 42.12 11.69
C ILE A 161 -8.57 43.26 12.60
N ILE A 162 -7.50 43.03 13.35
CA ILE A 162 -6.99 43.99 14.33
C ILE A 162 -6.43 45.23 13.62
N SER A 163 -5.60 45.04 12.59
CA SER A 163 -5.01 46.16 11.84
C SER A 163 -6.06 46.96 11.08
N THR A 164 -7.05 46.31 10.46
CA THR A 164 -8.16 47.01 9.78
C THR A 164 -9.00 47.81 10.76
N THR A 165 -9.29 47.27 11.95
CA THR A 165 -10.01 47.98 13.00
C THR A 165 -9.26 49.26 13.40
N ILE A 166 -7.94 49.17 13.58
CA ILE A 166 -7.10 50.31 13.95
C ILE A 166 -6.98 51.33 12.81
N LEU A 167 -6.91 50.89 11.55
CA LEU A 167 -6.96 51.80 10.39
C LEU A 167 -8.26 52.63 10.37
N ILE A 168 -9.41 52.00 10.67
CA ILE A 168 -10.70 52.71 10.78
C ILE A 168 -10.68 53.73 11.92
N MET A 169 -10.05 53.39 13.05
CA MET A 169 -9.91 54.31 14.20
C MET A 169 -8.98 55.49 13.91
N LEU A 170 -7.96 55.31 13.06
CA LEU A 170 -7.05 56.39 12.64
C LEU A 170 -7.73 57.36 11.66
N ASP A 171 -8.26 56.85 10.55
CA ASP A 171 -9.07 57.65 9.62
C ASP A 171 -9.98 56.73 8.79
N TRP A 172 -11.29 56.88 9.00
CA TRP A 172 -12.30 56.05 8.34
C TRP A 172 -12.36 56.26 6.81
N ARG A 173 -11.91 57.42 6.29
CA ARG A 173 -11.98 57.75 4.85
C ARG A 173 -10.89 57.00 4.09
N LEU A 174 -9.67 57.00 4.62
CA LEU A 174 -8.56 56.22 4.10
C LEU A 174 -8.79 54.72 4.33
N ALA A 175 -9.34 54.33 5.49
CA ALA A 175 -9.69 52.94 5.76
C ALA A 175 -10.72 52.38 4.77
N LEU A 176 -11.65 53.21 4.30
CA LEU A 176 -12.63 52.81 3.27
C LEU A 176 -11.95 52.43 1.95
N ILE A 177 -10.85 53.08 1.57
CA ILE A 177 -10.05 52.72 0.39
C ILE A 177 -9.43 51.32 0.58
N VAL A 178 -8.91 51.03 1.77
CA VAL A 178 -8.32 49.71 2.10
C VAL A 178 -9.40 48.62 2.09
N ILE A 179 -10.54 48.86 2.75
CA ILE A 179 -11.66 47.91 2.81
C ILE A 179 -12.24 47.62 1.43
N LEU A 180 -12.38 48.64 0.56
CA LEU A 180 -12.79 48.44 -0.83
C LEU A 180 -11.73 47.70 -1.65
N GLY A 181 -10.45 47.89 -1.31
CA GLY A 181 -9.35 47.20 -1.98
C GLY A 181 -9.26 45.72 -1.64
N LEU A 182 -9.62 45.31 -0.42
CA LEU A 182 -9.55 43.92 0.03
C LEU A 182 -10.31 42.94 -0.88
N PRO A 183 -11.61 43.15 -1.22
CA PRO A 183 -12.32 42.30 -2.18
C PRO A 183 -11.69 42.30 -3.57
N LEU A 184 -11.19 43.45 -4.05
CA LEU A 184 -10.56 43.53 -5.37
C LEU A 184 -9.26 42.70 -5.44
N CYS A 185 -8.51 42.62 -4.34
CA CYS A 185 -7.30 41.79 -4.26
C CYS A 185 -7.62 40.30 -4.42
N LEU A 186 -8.82 39.86 -4.05
CA LEU A 186 -9.24 38.45 -4.15
C LEU A 186 -9.72 38.06 -5.55
N ILE A 187 -10.06 39.02 -6.43
CA ILE A 187 -10.55 38.73 -7.79
C ILE A 187 -9.50 37.94 -8.60
N GLY A 188 -8.23 38.34 -8.53
CA GLY A 188 -7.14 37.66 -9.22
C GLY A 188 -7.01 36.17 -8.85
N PRO A 189 -6.84 35.86 -7.54
CA PRO A 189 -6.85 34.48 -7.06
C PRO A 189 -8.12 33.70 -7.39
N HIS A 190 -9.29 34.33 -7.34
CA HIS A 190 -10.55 33.66 -7.70
C HIS A 190 -10.62 33.24 -9.18
N LEU A 191 -10.07 34.05 -10.09
CA LEU A 191 -10.08 33.76 -11.54
C LEU A 191 -8.97 32.80 -11.97
N LEU A 192 -7.77 32.94 -11.41
CA LEU A 192 -6.58 32.18 -11.79
C LEU A 192 -6.39 30.90 -10.96
N GLY A 193 -6.85 30.90 -9.71
CA GLY A 193 -6.69 29.81 -8.75
C GLY A 193 -7.16 28.45 -9.29
N PRO A 194 -8.40 28.30 -9.81
CA PRO A 194 -8.86 27.03 -10.35
C PRO A 194 -7.99 26.49 -11.49
N ARG A 195 -7.44 27.39 -12.32
CA ARG A 195 -6.53 27.02 -13.41
C ARG A 195 -5.15 26.60 -12.88
N ALA A 196 -4.65 27.28 -11.84
CA ALA A 196 -3.40 26.92 -11.17
C ALA A 196 -3.52 25.56 -10.48
N THR A 197 -4.63 25.30 -9.78
CA THR A 197 -4.93 24.01 -9.15
C THR A 197 -5.01 22.89 -10.19
N ALA A 198 -5.73 23.09 -11.30
CA ALA A 198 -5.79 22.11 -12.38
C ALA A 198 -4.41 21.83 -13.01
N ALA A 199 -3.59 22.87 -13.19
CA ALA A 199 -2.22 22.71 -13.68
C ALA A 199 -1.33 21.95 -12.69
N SER A 200 -1.49 22.22 -11.37
CA SER A 200 -0.80 21.49 -10.30
C SER A 200 -1.16 20.01 -10.30
N TYR A 201 -2.44 19.68 -10.42
CA TYR A 201 -2.93 18.30 -10.49
C TYR A 201 -2.36 17.55 -11.70
N ASN A 202 -2.37 18.17 -12.88
CA ASN A 202 -1.78 17.58 -14.09
C ASN A 202 -0.27 17.36 -13.94
N LEU A 203 0.44 18.32 -13.33
CA LEU A 203 1.87 18.18 -13.04
C LEU A 203 2.14 17.03 -12.09
N GLN A 204 1.36 16.90 -11.02
CA GLN A 204 1.52 15.84 -10.02
C GLN A 204 1.26 14.44 -10.62
N ASN A 205 0.22 14.30 -11.45
CA ASN A 205 -0.07 13.04 -12.14
C ASN A 205 1.03 12.65 -13.14
N GLU A 206 1.53 13.59 -13.93
CA GLU A 206 2.62 13.30 -14.87
C GLU A 206 3.92 12.96 -14.12
N ASN A 207 4.18 13.61 -12.98
CA ASN A 207 5.32 13.32 -12.13
C ASN A 207 5.24 11.92 -11.50
N ALA A 208 4.05 11.51 -11.06
CA ALA A 208 3.79 10.16 -10.57
C ALA A 208 3.99 9.11 -11.68
N ALA A 209 3.48 9.38 -12.89
CA ALA A 209 3.67 8.50 -14.05
C ALA A 209 5.15 8.36 -14.42
N LEU A 210 5.92 9.47 -14.43
CA LEU A 210 7.35 9.44 -14.71
C LEU A 210 8.11 8.62 -13.64
N SER A 211 7.78 8.82 -12.37
CA SER A 211 8.38 8.08 -11.25
C SER A 211 8.07 6.58 -11.33
N ALA A 212 6.84 6.21 -11.72
CA ALA A 212 6.46 4.81 -11.94
C ALA A 212 7.27 4.18 -13.09
N SER A 213 7.43 4.86 -14.22
CA SER A 213 8.25 4.37 -15.33
C SER A 213 9.73 4.20 -14.96
N VAL A 214 10.27 5.08 -14.10
CA VAL A 214 11.63 4.91 -13.57
C VAL A 214 11.71 3.69 -12.65
N LEU A 215 10.75 3.52 -11.75
CA LEU A 215 10.71 2.35 -10.85
C LEU A 215 10.63 1.04 -11.64
N GLU A 216 9.80 1.00 -12.68
CA GLU A 216 9.68 -0.16 -13.58
C GLU A 216 10.99 -0.45 -14.31
N ALA A 217 11.63 0.56 -14.90
CA ALA A 217 12.91 0.41 -15.61
C ALA A 217 14.06 -0.04 -14.69
N VAL A 218 14.07 0.41 -13.43
CA VAL A 218 15.05 -0.03 -12.42
C VAL A 218 14.75 -1.45 -11.96
N SER A 219 13.49 -1.78 -11.71
CA SER A 219 13.08 -3.12 -11.26
C SER A 219 13.31 -4.19 -12.34
N ALA A 220 13.08 -3.84 -13.60
CA ALA A 220 13.30 -4.70 -14.75
C ALA A 220 14.68 -4.51 -15.39
N HIS A 221 15.67 -3.98 -14.68
CA HIS A 221 16.98 -3.67 -15.26
C HIS A 221 17.66 -4.86 -15.98
N PRO A 222 17.59 -6.11 -15.48
CA PRO A 222 18.10 -7.26 -16.21
C PRO A 222 17.45 -7.44 -17.59
N VAL A 223 16.13 -7.19 -17.72
CA VAL A 223 15.39 -7.22 -18.99
C VAL A 223 15.88 -6.11 -19.91
N VAL A 224 16.03 -4.89 -19.38
CA VAL A 224 16.55 -3.75 -20.14
C VAL A 224 17.92 -4.06 -20.74
N ARG A 225 18.79 -4.71 -19.97
CA ARG A 225 20.13 -5.13 -20.41
C ARG A 225 20.09 -6.29 -21.40
N ALA A 226 19.29 -7.33 -21.13
CA ALA A 226 19.19 -8.52 -21.97
C ALA A 226 18.66 -8.20 -23.37
N PHE A 227 17.68 -7.29 -23.47
CA PHE A 227 17.06 -6.90 -24.73
C PHE A 227 17.66 -5.61 -25.34
N SER A 228 18.73 -5.06 -24.75
CA SER A 228 19.38 -3.82 -25.21
C SER A 228 18.42 -2.64 -25.42
N LEU A 229 17.48 -2.44 -24.47
CA LEU A 229 16.40 -1.44 -24.56
C LEU A 229 16.79 -0.04 -24.07
N GLN A 230 18.06 0.20 -23.74
CA GLN A 230 18.51 1.44 -23.07
C GLN A 230 18.10 2.70 -23.85
N ASP A 231 18.31 2.72 -25.16
CA ASP A 231 18.00 3.89 -25.98
C ASP A 231 16.49 4.11 -26.15
N SER A 232 15.72 3.04 -26.29
CA SER A 232 14.25 3.12 -26.38
C SER A 232 13.65 3.71 -25.11
N LEU A 233 14.05 3.18 -23.95
CA LEU A 233 13.59 3.66 -22.65
C LEU A 233 14.09 5.08 -22.35
N ARG A 234 15.33 5.40 -22.73
CA ARG A 234 15.86 6.78 -22.63
C ARG A 234 15.02 7.75 -23.46
N ASN A 235 14.68 7.40 -24.71
CA ASN A 235 13.89 8.28 -25.58
C ASN A 235 12.46 8.47 -25.03
N ALA A 236 11.84 7.39 -24.53
CA ALA A 236 10.54 7.47 -23.85
C ALA A 236 10.61 8.41 -22.63
N PHE A 237 11.62 8.23 -21.78
CA PHE A 237 11.86 9.09 -20.62
C PHE A 237 12.06 10.56 -21.01
N VAL A 238 12.87 10.85 -22.05
CA VAL A 238 13.09 12.21 -22.55
C VAL A 238 11.77 12.83 -23.04
N GLY A 239 10.93 12.06 -23.73
CA GLY A 239 9.61 12.51 -24.16
C GLY A 239 8.70 12.91 -22.99
N GLN A 240 8.61 12.04 -21.98
CA GLN A 240 7.81 12.27 -20.77
C GLN A 240 8.38 13.43 -19.93
N SER A 241 9.70 13.52 -19.80
CA SER A 241 10.39 14.62 -19.11
C SER A 241 10.12 15.98 -19.77
N ARG A 242 10.11 16.05 -21.11
CA ARG A 242 9.74 17.29 -21.84
C ARG A 242 8.30 17.69 -21.57
N ARG A 243 7.36 16.74 -21.56
CA ARG A 243 5.97 17.00 -21.21
C ARG A 243 5.82 17.50 -19.77
N LEU A 244 6.50 16.85 -18.83
CA LEU A 244 6.56 17.28 -17.44
C LEU A 244 7.09 18.71 -17.31
N THR A 245 8.16 19.05 -18.03
CA THR A 245 8.74 20.40 -18.04
C THR A 245 7.75 21.45 -18.57
N ALA A 246 7.00 21.14 -19.63
CA ALA A 246 5.98 22.04 -20.17
C ALA A 246 4.81 22.26 -19.17
N LEU A 247 4.36 21.19 -18.51
CA LEU A 247 3.34 21.27 -17.45
C LEU A 247 3.84 22.07 -16.25
N ALA A 248 5.09 21.86 -15.85
CA ALA A 248 5.73 22.59 -14.76
C ALA A 248 5.81 24.09 -15.09
N GLY A 249 6.26 24.45 -16.29
CA GLY A 249 6.30 25.85 -16.74
C GLY A 249 4.93 26.52 -16.68
N ARG A 250 3.87 25.84 -17.15
CA ARG A 250 2.49 26.33 -17.07
C ARG A 250 2.02 26.49 -15.62
N PHE A 251 2.25 25.50 -14.76
CA PHE A 251 1.90 25.56 -13.33
C PHE A 251 2.62 26.70 -12.61
N ILE A 252 3.93 26.82 -12.80
CA ILE A 252 4.76 27.88 -12.20
C ILE A 252 4.24 29.26 -12.62
N PHE A 253 3.98 29.46 -13.92
CA PHE A 253 3.44 30.72 -14.42
C PHE A 253 2.08 31.06 -13.81
N LEU A 254 1.14 30.11 -13.77
CA LEU A 254 -0.19 30.30 -13.19
C LEU A 254 -0.12 30.56 -11.68
N SER A 255 0.75 29.85 -10.96
CA SER A 255 0.92 30.01 -9.51
C SER A 255 1.46 31.39 -9.17
N TYR A 256 2.56 31.81 -9.81
CA TYR A 256 3.10 33.16 -9.61
C TYR A 256 2.13 34.25 -10.04
N SER A 257 1.35 34.04 -11.11
CA SER A 257 0.33 35.00 -11.53
C SER A 257 -0.78 35.14 -10.48
N THR A 258 -1.14 34.04 -9.81
CA THR A 258 -2.13 34.01 -8.72
C THR A 258 -1.63 34.79 -7.50
N GLU A 259 -0.35 34.65 -7.14
CA GLU A 259 0.28 35.39 -6.04
C GLU A 259 0.55 36.87 -6.37
N ARG A 260 0.86 37.17 -7.64
CA ARG A 260 1.15 38.53 -8.11
C ARG A 260 -0.09 39.41 -8.21
N ALA A 261 -1.26 38.84 -8.52
CA ALA A 261 -2.47 39.63 -8.72
C ALA A 261 -2.88 40.45 -7.47
N PRO A 262 -2.96 39.88 -6.25
CA PRO A 262 -3.21 40.66 -5.03
C PRO A 262 -2.13 41.71 -4.77
N ASN A 263 -0.86 41.38 -5.04
CA ASN A 263 0.26 42.30 -4.84
C ASN A 263 0.13 43.56 -5.71
N ILE A 264 -0.20 43.40 -7.01
CA ILE A 264 -0.42 44.52 -7.93
C ILE A 264 -1.61 45.37 -7.47
N SER A 265 -2.73 44.76 -7.10
CA SER A 265 -3.89 45.47 -6.55
C SER A 265 -3.50 46.29 -5.31
N MET A 266 -2.74 45.70 -4.39
CA MET A 266 -2.29 46.39 -3.18
C MET A 266 -1.28 47.52 -3.46
N GLN A 267 -0.40 47.38 -4.44
CA GLN A 267 0.46 48.49 -4.84
C GLN A 267 -0.36 49.66 -5.40
N LEU A 268 -1.39 49.37 -6.20
CA LEU A 268 -2.29 50.39 -6.72
C LEU A 268 -3.06 51.11 -5.60
N PHE A 269 -3.60 50.37 -4.62
CA PHE A 269 -4.26 50.97 -3.46
C PHE A 269 -3.29 51.72 -2.55
N SER A 270 -2.02 51.29 -2.47
CA SER A 270 -0.98 52.02 -1.74
C SER A 270 -0.78 53.42 -2.28
N LEU A 271 -0.87 53.62 -3.61
CA LEU A 271 -0.82 54.95 -4.22
C LEU A 271 -2.02 55.82 -3.80
N GLY A 272 -3.20 55.21 -3.67
CA GLY A 272 -4.39 55.86 -3.15
C GLY A 272 -4.26 56.26 -1.67
N VAL A 273 -3.68 55.39 -0.84
CA VAL A 273 -3.40 55.66 0.58
C VAL A 273 -2.36 56.77 0.74
N ILE A 274 -1.25 56.72 -0.01
CA ILE A 274 -0.20 57.74 0.04
C ILE A 274 -0.70 59.07 -0.51
N GLY A 275 -1.40 59.07 -1.64
CA GLY A 275 -1.93 60.28 -2.27
C GLY A 275 -3.04 60.92 -1.44
N GLY A 276 -4.02 60.13 -1.00
CA GLY A 276 -5.11 60.59 -0.14
C GLY A 276 -4.62 61.04 1.24
N GLY A 277 -3.76 60.24 1.87
CA GLY A 277 -3.17 60.55 3.18
C GLY A 277 -2.23 61.75 3.11
N GLY A 278 -1.43 61.88 2.06
CA GLY A 278 -0.60 63.05 1.81
C GLY A 278 -1.43 64.33 1.61
N TRP A 279 -2.57 64.23 0.93
CA TRP A 279 -3.49 65.37 0.76
C TRP A 279 -4.18 65.77 2.08
N LEU A 280 -4.59 64.79 2.89
CA LEU A 280 -5.13 65.02 4.23
C LEU A 280 -4.08 65.65 5.15
N ALA A 281 -2.82 65.24 5.03
CA ALA A 281 -1.70 65.82 5.77
C ALA A 281 -1.38 67.25 5.31
N TYR A 282 -1.42 67.50 3.99
CA TYR A 282 -1.27 68.84 3.43
C TYR A 282 -2.35 69.82 3.95
N LYS A 283 -3.58 69.33 4.16
CA LYS A 283 -4.67 70.11 4.77
C LYS A 283 -4.57 70.26 6.30
N GLY A 284 -3.56 69.68 6.95
CA GLY A 284 -3.38 69.72 8.40
C GLY A 284 -4.42 68.92 9.20
N ILE A 285 -5.20 68.06 8.55
CA ILE A 285 -6.21 67.21 9.20
C ILE A 285 -5.57 65.93 9.75
N PHE A 286 -4.45 65.53 9.16
CA PHE A 286 -3.75 64.27 9.42
C PHE A 286 -2.27 64.57 9.68
N SER A 287 -1.68 64.05 10.76
CA SER A 287 -0.27 64.33 11.04
C SER A 287 0.67 63.53 10.13
N ILE A 288 1.95 63.91 10.11
CA ILE A 288 2.98 63.13 9.41
C ILE A 288 3.16 61.76 10.12
N GLY A 289 3.09 61.73 11.46
CA GLY A 289 3.12 60.48 12.23
C GLY A 289 1.94 59.56 11.90
N ASP A 290 0.72 60.11 11.78
CA ASP A 290 -0.47 59.37 11.34
C ASP A 290 -0.27 58.74 9.96
N LEU A 291 0.29 59.48 9.00
CA LEU A 291 0.55 58.98 7.65
C LEU A 291 1.55 57.81 7.63
N VAL A 292 2.62 57.91 8.42
CA VAL A 292 3.63 56.85 8.53
C VAL A 292 3.04 55.61 9.20
N ALA A 293 2.31 55.77 10.32
CA ALA A 293 1.67 54.66 11.01
C ALA A 293 0.58 53.99 10.15
N PHE A 294 -0.24 54.79 9.44
CA PHE A 294 -1.27 54.28 8.54
C PHE A 294 -0.65 53.47 7.39
N ASN A 295 0.42 53.97 6.76
CA ASN A 295 1.10 53.26 5.67
C ASN A 295 1.75 51.95 6.16
N ALA A 296 2.34 51.94 7.36
CA ALA A 296 2.92 50.73 7.95
C ALA A 296 1.84 49.69 8.32
N LEU A 297 0.71 50.11 8.90
CA LEU A 297 -0.43 49.24 9.19
C LEU A 297 -1.08 48.69 7.91
N TYR A 298 -1.20 49.52 6.87
CA TYR A 298 -1.64 49.09 5.55
C TYR A 298 -0.70 48.01 4.99
N GLY A 299 0.62 48.20 5.10
CA GLY A 299 1.61 47.20 4.72
C GLY A 299 1.44 45.87 5.47
N ALA A 300 1.14 45.91 6.77
CA ALA A 300 0.89 44.71 7.57
C ALA A 300 -0.39 43.96 7.14
N VAL A 301 -1.48 44.68 6.84
CA VAL A 301 -2.70 44.11 6.23
C VAL A 301 -2.36 43.50 4.88
N ALA A 302 -1.56 44.19 4.06
CA ALA A 302 -1.18 43.73 2.74
C ALA A 302 -0.38 42.43 2.76
N ALA A 303 0.63 42.35 3.63
CA ALA A 303 1.40 41.13 3.85
C ALA A 303 0.51 39.97 4.32
N SER A 304 -0.44 40.25 5.21
CA SER A 304 -1.35 39.21 5.76
C SER A 304 -2.30 38.64 4.69
N VAL A 305 -2.82 39.47 3.79
CA VAL A 305 -3.66 39.00 2.66
C VAL A 305 -2.85 38.14 1.70
N LEU A 306 -1.61 38.52 1.41
CA LEU A 306 -0.70 37.72 0.58
C LEU A 306 -0.41 36.36 1.24
N ASN A 307 -0.13 36.35 2.54
CA ASN A 307 0.09 35.11 3.30
C ASN A 307 -1.15 34.20 3.29
N LEU A 308 -2.37 34.73 3.46
CA LEU A 308 -3.59 33.92 3.33
C LEU A 308 -3.73 33.30 1.94
N THR A 309 -3.36 34.04 0.91
CA THR A 309 -3.44 33.56 -0.48
C THR A 309 -2.45 32.43 -0.72
N SER A 310 -1.20 32.54 -0.24
CA SER A 310 -0.18 31.49 -0.42
C SER A 310 -0.51 30.22 0.36
N ILE A 311 -1.04 30.34 1.59
CA ILE A 311 -1.42 29.20 2.44
C ILE A 311 -2.59 28.39 1.86
N SER A 312 -3.44 29.02 1.04
CA SER A 312 -4.60 28.34 0.44
C SER A 312 -4.23 27.06 -0.33
N ALA A 313 -3.07 27.06 -1.00
CA ALA A 313 -2.56 25.89 -1.72
C ALA A 313 -2.19 24.74 -0.75
N THR A 314 -1.53 25.06 0.36
CA THR A 314 -1.17 24.10 1.42
C THR A 314 -2.41 23.47 2.05
N LEU A 315 -3.43 24.28 2.36
CA LEU A 315 -4.68 23.78 2.94
C LEU A 315 -5.45 22.90 1.94
N LEU A 316 -5.41 23.23 0.64
CA LEU A 316 -6.03 22.41 -0.40
C LEU A 316 -5.31 21.06 -0.58
N GLN A 317 -3.98 21.05 -0.56
CA GLN A 317 -3.19 19.81 -0.60
C GLN A 317 -3.49 18.93 0.61
N ALA A 318 -3.53 19.52 1.81
CA ALA A 318 -3.90 18.81 3.04
C ALA A 318 -5.33 18.27 3.00
N THR A 319 -6.25 18.98 2.36
CA THR A 319 -7.63 18.50 2.13
C THR A 319 -7.63 17.21 1.32
N GLY A 320 -6.89 17.18 0.20
CA GLY A 320 -6.77 15.97 -0.64
C GLY A 320 -6.07 14.81 0.09
N GLY A 321 -5.00 15.09 0.84
CA GLY A 321 -4.31 14.09 1.64
C GLY A 321 -5.19 13.52 2.76
N MET A 322 -5.88 14.39 3.50
CA MET A 322 -6.80 13.98 4.56
C MET A 322 -7.99 13.18 4.01
N GLN A 323 -8.50 13.53 2.83
CA GLN A 323 -9.55 12.76 2.16
C GLN A 323 -9.10 11.33 1.89
N ARG A 324 -7.93 11.14 1.27
CA ARG A 324 -7.38 9.79 1.01
C ARG A 324 -7.13 9.03 2.31
N ILE A 325 -6.60 9.67 3.34
CA ILE A 325 -6.41 9.03 4.65
C ILE A 325 -7.77 8.56 5.23
N GLN A 326 -8.80 9.40 5.16
CA GLN A 326 -10.16 9.04 5.60
C GLN A 326 -10.77 7.92 4.76
N GLU A 327 -10.58 7.89 3.44
CA GLU A 327 -11.05 6.81 2.57
C GLU A 327 -10.52 5.43 2.98
N VAL A 328 -9.32 5.37 3.59
CA VAL A 328 -8.81 4.13 4.19
C VAL A 328 -9.43 3.91 5.57
N LEU A 329 -9.40 4.92 6.45
CA LEU A 329 -9.88 4.77 7.84
C LEU A 329 -11.37 4.48 7.97
N VAL A 330 -12.18 4.84 6.98
CA VAL A 330 -13.63 4.59 6.93
C VAL A 330 -13.95 3.16 6.47
N GLN A 331 -13.03 2.49 5.77
CA GLN A 331 -13.26 1.10 5.38
C GLN A 331 -13.27 0.20 6.62
N ALA A 332 -14.37 -0.53 6.80
CA ALA A 332 -14.45 -1.49 7.88
C ALA A 332 -13.57 -2.72 7.55
N PRO A 333 -12.82 -3.28 8.52
CA PRO A 333 -12.21 -4.58 8.37
C PRO A 333 -13.26 -5.64 7.99
N GLU A 334 -12.98 -6.46 6.97
CA GLU A 334 -13.91 -7.52 6.52
C GLU A 334 -14.11 -8.61 7.58
N VAL A 335 -13.07 -8.90 8.37
CA VAL A 335 -13.11 -9.88 9.45
C VAL A 335 -12.89 -9.17 10.77
N VAL A 336 -13.92 -9.15 11.61
CA VAL A 336 -13.88 -8.54 12.94
C VAL A 336 -13.91 -9.66 13.99
N SER A 337 -12.95 -9.65 14.91
CA SER A 337 -13.02 -10.53 16.08
C SER A 337 -14.10 -10.06 17.04
N ASP A 338 -15.00 -10.97 17.43
CA ASP A 338 -16.03 -10.71 18.44
C ASP A 338 -15.35 -10.43 19.81
N PRO A 339 -15.70 -9.35 20.53
CA PRO A 339 -15.23 -9.12 21.89
C PRO A 339 -15.56 -10.26 22.87
N GLN A 340 -16.58 -11.07 22.59
CA GLN A 340 -16.97 -12.27 23.35
C GLN A 340 -16.45 -13.56 22.71
N ALA A 341 -15.47 -13.47 21.82
CA ALA A 341 -14.97 -14.62 21.08
C ALA A 341 -14.44 -15.73 22.00
N VAL A 342 -14.78 -16.96 21.65
CA VAL A 342 -14.41 -18.16 22.40
C VAL A 342 -12.98 -18.58 22.06
N THR A 343 -12.27 -19.10 23.05
CA THR A 343 -10.98 -19.78 22.84
C THR A 343 -11.21 -21.23 22.45
N LEU A 344 -10.55 -21.68 21.38
CA LEU A 344 -10.64 -23.06 20.94
C LEU A 344 -10.03 -24.00 21.99
N PRO A 345 -10.65 -25.17 22.23
CA PRO A 345 -10.06 -26.20 23.06
C PRO A 345 -8.78 -26.74 22.41
N SER A 346 -7.87 -27.27 23.23
CA SER A 346 -6.67 -27.98 22.76
C SER A 346 -6.63 -29.36 23.44
N PRO A 347 -6.45 -30.46 22.70
CA PRO A 347 -6.27 -30.56 21.25
C PRO A 347 -7.57 -30.40 20.44
N LEU A 348 -7.42 -29.97 19.17
CA LEU A 348 -8.52 -29.88 18.20
C LEU A 348 -9.02 -31.28 17.82
N LYS A 349 -10.32 -31.41 17.50
CA LYS A 349 -10.98 -32.68 17.13
C LYS A 349 -11.45 -32.72 15.67
N THR A 350 -12.05 -31.65 15.15
CA THR A 350 -12.57 -31.61 13.77
C THR A 350 -12.50 -30.20 13.16
N ILE A 351 -12.34 -30.15 11.84
CA ILE A 351 -12.57 -28.96 11.01
C ILE A 351 -13.74 -29.29 10.08
N ASP A 352 -14.78 -28.47 10.12
CA ASP A 352 -16.06 -28.69 9.45
C ASP A 352 -16.39 -27.50 8.55
N VAL A 353 -16.65 -27.77 7.27
CA VAL A 353 -17.15 -26.80 6.30
C VAL A 353 -18.54 -27.25 5.86
N GLU A 354 -19.53 -26.37 5.99
CA GLU A 354 -20.94 -26.71 5.77
C GLU A 354 -21.62 -25.67 4.86
N GLY A 355 -22.03 -26.09 3.66
CA GLY A 355 -22.83 -25.32 2.72
C GLY A 355 -22.21 -24.00 2.29
N VAL A 356 -20.88 -23.95 2.17
CA VAL A 356 -20.15 -22.69 1.99
C VAL A 356 -20.27 -22.18 0.56
N ASN A 357 -20.74 -20.94 0.44
CA ASN A 357 -20.66 -20.15 -0.79
C ASN A 357 -19.82 -18.90 -0.54
N PHE A 358 -18.95 -18.54 -1.49
CA PHE A 358 -18.07 -17.40 -1.34
C PHE A 358 -17.66 -16.78 -2.68
N GLY A 359 -17.47 -15.47 -2.68
CA GLY A 359 -16.92 -14.70 -3.79
C GLY A 359 -16.14 -13.49 -3.28
N TYR A 360 -14.99 -13.18 -3.90
CA TYR A 360 -14.17 -12.03 -3.49
C TYR A 360 -14.79 -10.66 -3.83
N LEU A 361 -15.71 -10.64 -4.81
CA LEU A 361 -16.40 -9.46 -5.28
C LEU A 361 -17.90 -9.75 -5.42
N PRO A 362 -18.77 -8.75 -5.24
CA PRO A 362 -20.19 -8.88 -5.54
C PRO A 362 -20.41 -9.40 -6.96
N GLY A 363 -21.21 -10.45 -7.12
CA GLY A 363 -21.52 -11.05 -8.42
C GLY A 363 -20.50 -12.08 -8.93
N GLN A 364 -19.36 -12.28 -8.26
CA GLN A 364 -18.49 -13.43 -8.51
C GLN A 364 -18.79 -14.56 -7.51
N THR A 365 -18.76 -15.80 -7.99
CA THR A 365 -18.87 -17.00 -7.15
C THR A 365 -17.62 -17.84 -7.36
N ASN A 366 -16.76 -17.87 -6.35
CA ASN A 366 -15.52 -18.65 -6.36
C ASN A 366 -15.69 -20.02 -5.70
N LEU A 367 -16.61 -20.14 -4.74
CA LEU A 367 -17.01 -21.40 -4.11
C LEU A 367 -18.53 -21.52 -4.09
N THR A 368 -19.04 -22.71 -4.43
CA THR A 368 -20.48 -23.03 -4.46
C THR A 368 -20.75 -24.31 -3.70
N ASP A 369 -21.58 -24.21 -2.66
CA ASP A 369 -22.08 -25.34 -1.85
C ASP A 369 -21.00 -26.34 -1.42
N VAL A 370 -19.89 -25.85 -0.87
CA VAL A 370 -18.78 -26.69 -0.42
C VAL A 370 -19.07 -27.22 0.98
N SER A 371 -19.03 -28.55 1.14
CA SER A 371 -19.19 -29.21 2.44
C SER A 371 -18.24 -30.39 2.63
N TYR A 372 -17.50 -30.44 3.73
CA TYR A 372 -16.63 -31.56 4.10
C TYR A 372 -16.25 -31.50 5.60
N ARG A 373 -15.73 -32.63 6.12
CA ARG A 373 -15.24 -32.77 7.50
C ARG A 373 -13.85 -33.36 7.51
N ILE A 374 -12.93 -32.75 8.26
CA ILE A 374 -11.56 -33.20 8.46
C ILE A 374 -11.37 -33.55 9.94
N PRO A 375 -11.21 -34.84 10.30
CA PRO A 375 -10.91 -35.26 11.67
C PRO A 375 -9.52 -34.83 12.14
N ALA A 376 -9.30 -34.77 13.45
CA ALA A 376 -7.98 -34.51 14.01
C ALA A 376 -6.99 -35.61 13.66
N GLY A 377 -5.74 -35.22 13.39
CA GLY A 377 -4.68 -36.12 12.95
C GLY A 377 -4.79 -36.55 11.49
N CYS A 378 -5.84 -36.14 10.78
CA CYS A 378 -6.03 -36.44 9.36
C CYS A 378 -5.08 -35.59 8.50
N ARG A 379 -4.42 -36.24 7.53
CA ARG A 379 -3.73 -35.59 6.42
C ARG A 379 -4.70 -35.40 5.28
N ALA A 380 -5.16 -34.17 5.08
CA ALA A 380 -6.10 -33.78 4.03
C ALA A 380 -5.40 -32.99 2.91
N ALA A 381 -5.71 -33.33 1.66
CA ALA A 381 -5.19 -32.63 0.49
C ALA A 381 -6.32 -32.01 -0.34
N PHE A 382 -6.17 -30.75 -0.72
CA PHE A 382 -7.03 -30.05 -1.67
C PHE A 382 -6.40 -30.09 -3.07
N VAL A 383 -7.08 -30.71 -4.04
CA VAL A 383 -6.56 -30.91 -5.40
C VAL A 383 -7.53 -30.43 -6.46
N GLY A 384 -7.02 -30.19 -7.67
CA GLY A 384 -7.81 -29.68 -8.79
C GLY A 384 -7.03 -28.70 -9.67
N PRO A 385 -7.55 -28.32 -10.84
CA PRO A 385 -6.88 -27.39 -11.76
C PRO A 385 -6.70 -25.98 -11.16
N SER A 386 -5.84 -25.17 -11.75
CA SER A 386 -5.71 -23.75 -11.34
C SER A 386 -7.06 -23.05 -11.46
N GLY A 387 -7.40 -22.19 -10.49
CA GLY A 387 -8.70 -21.51 -10.43
C GLY A 387 -9.88 -22.37 -9.93
N SER A 388 -9.67 -23.63 -9.54
CA SER A 388 -10.76 -24.50 -9.06
C SER A 388 -11.36 -24.15 -7.70
N GLY A 389 -10.75 -23.22 -6.94
CA GLY A 389 -11.23 -22.79 -5.62
C GLY A 389 -10.41 -23.29 -4.42
N LYS A 390 -9.36 -24.09 -4.60
CA LYS A 390 -8.52 -24.65 -3.50
C LYS A 390 -7.99 -23.58 -2.54
N SER A 391 -7.27 -22.58 -3.04
CA SER A 391 -6.69 -21.51 -2.22
C SER A 391 -7.77 -20.63 -1.59
N THR A 392 -8.90 -20.43 -2.28
CA THR A 392 -10.07 -19.73 -1.71
C THR A 392 -10.65 -20.49 -0.52
N ASN A 393 -10.81 -21.81 -0.64
CA ASN A 393 -11.24 -22.66 0.47
C ASN A 393 -10.25 -22.61 1.63
N LEU A 394 -8.94 -22.65 1.34
CA LEU A 394 -7.90 -22.52 2.36
C LEU A 394 -7.98 -21.18 3.11
N ASN A 395 -8.20 -20.08 2.38
CA ASN A 395 -8.35 -18.74 2.95
C ASN A 395 -9.54 -18.64 3.91
N LEU A 396 -10.63 -19.39 3.67
CA LEU A 396 -11.77 -19.46 4.58
C LEU A 396 -11.46 -20.27 5.84
N VAL A 397 -10.72 -21.38 5.71
CA VAL A 397 -10.26 -22.18 6.88
C VAL A 397 -9.27 -21.39 7.75
N LEU A 398 -8.41 -20.58 7.13
CA LEU A 398 -7.51 -19.64 7.80
C LEU A 398 -8.22 -18.39 8.32
N ARG A 399 -9.53 -18.24 8.05
CA ARG A 399 -10.37 -17.10 8.38
C ARG A 399 -9.78 -15.75 7.93
N PHE A 400 -9.13 -15.74 6.76
CA PHE A 400 -8.77 -14.48 6.08
C PHE A 400 -9.98 -13.79 5.47
N TYR A 401 -11.04 -14.55 5.23
CA TYR A 401 -12.36 -14.08 4.81
C TYR A 401 -13.42 -14.90 5.55
N ASP A 402 -14.61 -14.31 5.73
CA ASP A 402 -15.80 -15.03 6.17
C ASP A 402 -16.66 -15.45 4.96
N PRO A 403 -17.32 -16.62 5.00
CA PRO A 403 -18.14 -17.10 3.91
C PRO A 403 -19.40 -16.21 3.73
N ALA A 404 -19.87 -16.08 2.48
CA ALA A 404 -21.09 -15.32 2.18
C ALA A 404 -22.36 -16.03 2.65
N SER A 405 -22.37 -17.37 2.58
CA SER A 405 -23.37 -18.23 3.21
C SER A 405 -22.73 -19.56 3.60
N GLY A 406 -23.40 -20.30 4.50
CA GLY A 406 -22.82 -21.47 5.16
C GLY A 406 -21.97 -21.09 6.37
N ARG A 407 -21.14 -22.03 6.83
CA ARG A 407 -20.20 -21.79 7.94
C ARG A 407 -18.96 -22.66 7.84
N VAL A 408 -17.87 -22.15 8.41
CA VAL A 408 -16.65 -22.90 8.71
C VAL A 408 -16.54 -22.99 10.23
N SER A 409 -16.34 -24.19 10.76
CA SER A 409 -16.28 -24.41 12.20
C SER A 409 -15.15 -25.35 12.60
N ILE A 410 -14.67 -25.18 13.82
CA ILE A 410 -13.68 -26.06 14.45
C ILE A 410 -14.28 -26.56 15.76
N ASP A 411 -14.31 -27.87 15.97
CA ASP A 411 -14.95 -28.52 17.11
C ASP A 411 -16.41 -28.07 17.35
N GLY A 412 -17.13 -27.81 16.25
CA GLY A 412 -18.51 -27.32 16.26
C GLY A 412 -18.67 -25.82 16.56
N GLN A 413 -17.58 -25.09 16.82
CA GLN A 413 -17.61 -23.64 17.00
C GLN A 413 -17.41 -22.93 15.66
N ASP A 414 -18.37 -22.11 15.25
CA ASP A 414 -18.23 -21.27 14.06
C ASP A 414 -17.03 -20.34 14.20
N LEU A 415 -16.15 -20.33 13.20
CA LEU A 415 -14.93 -19.54 13.21
C LEU A 415 -15.21 -18.06 13.43
N ARG A 416 -16.39 -17.54 13.02
CA ARG A 416 -16.80 -16.14 13.25
C ARG A 416 -16.83 -15.75 14.74
N GLY A 417 -17.15 -16.71 15.60
CA GLY A 417 -17.20 -16.54 17.06
C GLY A 417 -15.90 -16.92 17.79
N VAL A 418 -14.83 -17.26 17.07
CA VAL A 418 -13.54 -17.70 17.66
C VAL A 418 -12.52 -16.56 17.66
N SER A 419 -11.66 -16.47 18.69
CA SER A 419 -10.62 -15.43 18.70
C SER A 419 -9.50 -15.75 17.70
N HIS A 420 -9.03 -14.76 16.94
CA HIS A 420 -7.96 -14.97 15.95
C HIS A 420 -6.68 -15.49 16.60
N GLN A 421 -6.34 -14.98 17.78
CA GLN A 421 -5.16 -15.44 18.52
C GLN A 421 -5.26 -16.93 18.83
N SER A 422 -6.40 -17.40 19.36
CA SER A 422 -6.61 -18.81 19.66
C SER A 422 -6.61 -19.70 18.41
N LEU A 423 -7.08 -19.20 17.27
CA LEU A 423 -7.04 -19.91 15.99
C LEU A 423 -5.60 -20.11 15.52
N TYR A 424 -4.82 -19.02 15.46
CA TYR A 424 -3.44 -19.04 14.97
C TYR A 424 -2.42 -19.56 16.00
N ASP A 425 -2.82 -19.77 17.26
CA ASP A 425 -2.03 -20.55 18.22
C ASP A 425 -2.10 -22.05 17.94
N GLN A 426 -3.20 -22.53 17.34
CA GLN A 426 -3.38 -23.94 16.96
C GLN A 426 -2.89 -24.27 15.54
N MET A 427 -2.66 -23.24 14.70
CA MET A 427 -2.30 -23.39 13.28
C MET A 427 -0.88 -22.89 12.97
N GLY A 428 -0.12 -23.70 12.24
CA GLY A 428 1.13 -23.27 11.60
C GLY A 428 0.96 -23.25 10.09
N VAL A 429 1.21 -22.10 9.46
CA VAL A 429 0.99 -21.93 8.02
C VAL A 429 2.31 -21.74 7.30
N VAL A 430 2.51 -22.52 6.24
CA VAL A 430 3.61 -22.39 5.30
C VAL A 430 3.02 -21.97 3.96
N PHE A 431 3.16 -20.69 3.62
CA PHE A 431 2.66 -20.11 2.38
C PHE A 431 3.51 -20.52 1.16
N GLN A 432 2.91 -20.38 -0.04
CA GLN A 432 3.58 -20.63 -1.31
C GLN A 432 4.83 -19.77 -1.49
N GLU A 433 4.74 -18.47 -1.19
CA GLU A 433 5.90 -17.60 -1.13
C GLU A 433 6.46 -17.53 0.29
N SER A 434 7.68 -18.05 0.48
CA SER A 434 8.43 -17.93 1.74
C SER A 434 8.98 -16.51 1.95
N PHE A 435 8.09 -15.57 2.25
CA PHE A 435 8.47 -14.20 2.60
C PHE A 435 9.24 -14.16 3.93
N LEU A 436 10.37 -13.48 3.92
CA LEU A 436 11.16 -13.16 5.11
C LEU A 436 11.28 -11.65 5.27
N PHE A 437 11.16 -11.20 6.51
CA PHE A 437 11.42 -9.82 6.87
C PHE A 437 12.94 -9.55 6.83
N ASN A 438 13.33 -8.33 6.49
CA ASN A 438 14.73 -7.91 6.45
C ASN A 438 15.31 -7.76 7.87
N THR A 439 15.55 -8.89 8.52
CA THR A 439 16.11 -9.04 9.86
C THR A 439 16.92 -10.35 9.92
N THR A 440 17.36 -10.76 11.11
CA THR A 440 18.13 -11.99 11.29
C THR A 440 17.27 -13.25 11.08
N ILE A 441 17.93 -14.39 10.85
CA ILE A 441 17.27 -15.71 10.82
C ILE A 441 16.53 -15.96 12.14
N ARG A 442 17.20 -15.68 13.27
CA ARG A 442 16.63 -15.78 14.63
C ARG A 442 15.29 -15.07 14.74
N GLU A 443 15.25 -13.81 14.33
CA GLU A 443 14.06 -12.97 14.51
C GLU A 443 12.94 -13.36 13.55
N ASN A 444 13.27 -13.77 12.31
CA ASN A 444 12.27 -14.33 11.39
C ASN A 444 11.58 -15.58 11.96
N ILE A 445 12.32 -16.47 12.65
CA ILE A 445 11.73 -17.65 13.29
C ILE A 445 10.92 -17.23 14.53
N ARG A 446 11.45 -16.32 15.35
CA ARG A 446 10.78 -15.80 16.56
C ARG A 446 9.48 -15.06 16.27
N MET A 447 9.31 -14.45 15.10
CA MET A 447 8.03 -13.84 14.69
C MET A 447 6.87 -14.85 14.72
N GLY A 448 7.15 -16.15 14.57
CA GLY A 448 6.14 -17.20 14.74
C GLY A 448 5.61 -17.26 16.18
N LYS A 449 6.42 -16.99 17.20
CA LYS A 449 6.00 -16.91 18.62
C LYS A 449 6.74 -15.74 19.29
N PRO A 450 6.17 -14.52 19.28
CA PRO A 450 6.79 -13.38 19.92
C PRO A 450 7.13 -13.68 21.39
N GLY A 451 8.36 -13.38 21.80
CA GLY A 451 8.87 -13.72 23.14
C GLY A 451 9.45 -15.13 23.29
N ALA A 452 9.54 -15.94 22.22
CA ALA A 452 10.21 -17.24 22.28
C ALA A 452 11.71 -17.10 22.62
N SER A 453 12.17 -17.97 23.52
CA SER A 453 13.57 -18.09 23.93
C SER A 453 14.45 -18.55 22.76
N ASP A 454 15.75 -18.30 22.84
CA ASP A 454 16.70 -18.79 21.84
C ASP A 454 16.69 -20.32 21.73
N ALA A 455 16.47 -21.03 22.84
CA ALA A 455 16.35 -22.48 22.86
C ALA A 455 15.12 -22.98 22.07
N GLU A 456 13.99 -22.27 22.13
CA GLU A 456 12.81 -22.59 21.32
C GLU A 456 13.05 -22.33 19.83
N VAL A 457 13.77 -21.25 19.49
CA VAL A 457 14.17 -20.94 18.11
C VAL A 457 15.10 -22.03 17.56
N GLU A 458 16.07 -22.48 18.34
CA GLU A 458 16.96 -23.59 17.97
C GLU A 458 16.21 -24.90 17.81
N ALA A 459 15.30 -25.22 18.73
CA ALA A 459 14.47 -26.42 18.65
C ALA A 459 13.60 -26.43 17.38
N ALA A 460 12.95 -25.31 17.07
CA ALA A 460 12.17 -25.15 15.84
C ALA A 460 13.04 -25.28 14.58
N SER A 461 14.26 -24.74 14.62
CA SER A 461 15.22 -24.86 13.52
C SER A 461 15.69 -26.29 13.31
N LYS A 462 15.90 -27.06 14.39
CA LYS A 462 16.26 -28.48 14.32
C LYS A 462 15.13 -29.30 13.70
N LEU A 463 13.88 -29.02 14.06
CA LEU A 463 12.70 -29.66 13.45
C LEU A 463 12.61 -29.39 11.95
N ALA A 464 13.02 -28.19 11.50
CA ALA A 464 13.06 -27.81 10.09
C ALA A 464 14.37 -28.19 9.36
N GLU A 465 15.29 -28.91 10.04
CA GLU A 465 16.66 -29.24 9.60
C GLU A 465 17.45 -28.01 9.08
N LEU A 466 17.22 -26.87 9.71
CA LEU A 466 17.87 -25.60 9.41
C LEU A 466 19.10 -25.36 10.30
N HIS A 467 19.12 -25.93 11.50
CA HIS A 467 20.11 -25.63 12.54
C HIS A 467 21.56 -25.77 12.06
N ASP A 468 21.92 -26.92 11.48
CA ASP A 468 23.30 -27.18 11.05
C ASP A 468 23.72 -26.26 9.89
N ILE A 469 22.78 -25.92 9.00
CA ILE A 469 23.01 -24.95 7.91
C ILE A 469 23.29 -23.57 8.51
N VAL A 470 22.50 -23.16 9.51
CA VAL A 470 22.66 -21.87 10.17
C VAL A 470 24.01 -21.78 10.89
N LEU A 471 24.45 -22.85 11.57
CA LEU A 471 25.75 -22.88 12.24
C LEU A 471 26.95 -22.79 11.29
N GLN A 472 26.77 -23.10 10.01
CA GLN A 472 27.80 -22.94 8.97
C GLN A 472 27.87 -21.51 8.42
N LEU A 473 26.88 -20.66 8.69
CA LEU A 473 26.89 -19.26 8.28
C LEU A 473 27.83 -18.44 9.18
N PRO A 474 28.52 -17.41 8.64
CA PRO A 474 29.48 -16.61 9.41
C PRO A 474 28.92 -16.02 10.71
N ASP A 475 27.67 -15.56 10.68
CA ASP A 475 27.00 -14.91 11.81
C ASP A 475 25.97 -15.84 12.49
N GLY A 476 25.95 -17.13 12.15
CA GLY A 476 25.01 -18.08 12.70
C GLY A 476 23.55 -17.62 12.58
N TYR A 477 22.82 -17.68 13.69
CA TYR A 477 21.43 -17.22 13.81
C TYR A 477 21.24 -15.72 13.61
N ASP A 478 22.30 -14.93 13.77
CA ASP A 478 22.27 -13.47 13.63
C ASP A 478 22.56 -13.02 12.19
N THR A 479 22.72 -13.98 11.27
CA THR A 479 22.81 -13.72 9.83
C THR A 479 21.59 -12.95 9.33
N GLN A 480 21.83 -11.80 8.71
CA GLN A 480 20.81 -10.97 8.05
C GLN A 480 20.32 -11.63 6.76
N VAL A 481 19.01 -11.81 6.60
CA VAL A 481 18.44 -12.49 5.43
C VAL A 481 18.30 -11.58 4.19
N GLY A 482 18.35 -10.26 4.37
CA GLY A 482 18.16 -9.27 3.30
C GLY A 482 16.70 -9.03 2.93
N GLU A 483 16.45 -8.10 2.00
CA GLU A 483 15.10 -7.81 1.52
C GLU A 483 14.44 -9.06 0.93
N ARG A 484 13.26 -9.44 1.46
CA ARG A 484 12.52 -10.65 1.07
C ARG A 484 13.37 -11.93 1.12
N GLY A 485 14.39 -11.98 1.97
CA GLY A 485 15.29 -13.13 2.11
C GLY A 485 16.30 -13.31 0.98
N ALA A 486 16.60 -12.26 0.19
CA ALA A 486 17.46 -12.36 -1.00
C ALA A 486 18.87 -12.94 -0.77
N LYS A 487 19.36 -13.00 0.47
CA LYS A 487 20.68 -13.58 0.81
C LYS A 487 20.65 -15.10 1.05
N LEU A 488 19.47 -15.72 1.03
CA LEU A 488 19.29 -17.15 1.27
C LEU A 488 18.85 -17.87 -0.01
N SER A 489 19.23 -19.15 -0.14
CA SER A 489 18.71 -20.01 -1.21
C SER A 489 17.21 -20.26 -1.06
N GLY A 490 16.54 -20.70 -2.13
CA GLY A 490 15.11 -21.04 -2.09
C GLY A 490 14.76 -22.02 -0.96
N GLY A 491 15.51 -23.12 -0.85
CA GLY A 491 15.34 -24.13 0.20
C GLY A 491 15.60 -23.59 1.61
N GLN A 492 16.62 -22.74 1.78
CA GLN A 492 16.91 -22.12 3.07
C GLN A 492 15.76 -21.20 3.51
N ARG A 493 15.23 -20.35 2.62
CA ARG A 493 14.07 -19.51 2.92
C ARG A 493 12.85 -20.34 3.33
N GLN A 494 12.63 -21.45 2.62
CA GLN A 494 11.53 -22.38 2.93
C GLN A 494 11.69 -22.99 4.33
N ARG A 495 12.88 -23.46 4.67
CA ARG A 495 13.16 -24.03 6.00
C ARG A 495 12.99 -23.00 7.12
N VAL A 496 13.33 -21.73 6.90
CA VAL A 496 13.02 -20.64 7.86
C VAL A 496 11.51 -20.45 8.02
N ALA A 497 10.73 -20.49 6.93
CA ALA A 497 9.27 -20.43 7.00
C ALA A 497 8.67 -21.62 7.75
N ILE A 498 9.18 -22.84 7.52
CA ILE A 498 8.78 -24.05 8.25
C ILE A 498 9.11 -23.92 9.75
N ALA A 499 10.34 -23.51 10.11
CA ALA A 499 10.71 -23.29 11.50
C ALA A 499 9.81 -22.26 12.20
N ARG A 500 9.48 -21.16 11.50
CA ARG A 500 8.54 -20.13 11.97
C ARG A 500 7.13 -20.66 12.18
N ALA A 501 6.65 -21.57 11.33
CA ALA A 501 5.35 -22.22 11.50
C ALA A 501 5.35 -23.22 12.68
N LEU A 502 6.48 -23.89 12.93
CA LEU A 502 6.59 -24.95 13.93
C LEU A 502 6.91 -24.45 15.35
N ILE A 503 7.38 -23.21 15.52
CA ILE A 503 7.81 -22.68 16.84
C ILE A 503 6.67 -22.66 17.88
N ARG A 504 5.40 -22.60 17.46
CA ARG A 504 4.23 -22.70 18.35
C ARG A 504 3.82 -24.13 18.68
N ASN A 505 4.45 -25.14 18.08
CA ASN A 505 4.02 -26.54 18.13
C ASN A 505 2.51 -26.69 17.77
N PRO A 506 2.09 -26.25 16.58
CA PRO A 506 0.68 -26.20 16.21
C PRO A 506 0.07 -27.61 16.09
N GLY A 507 -1.23 -27.72 16.39
CA GLY A 507 -2.01 -28.95 16.18
C GLY A 507 -2.43 -29.17 14.72
N VAL A 508 -2.52 -28.09 13.93
CA VAL A 508 -2.83 -28.09 12.50
C VAL A 508 -1.69 -27.46 11.73
N ILE A 509 -1.17 -28.15 10.72
CA ILE A 509 -0.19 -27.61 9.78
C ILE A 509 -0.88 -27.36 8.44
N VAL A 510 -0.73 -26.16 7.91
CA VAL A 510 -1.26 -25.75 6.61
C VAL A 510 -0.10 -25.54 5.64
N LEU A 511 -0.13 -26.24 4.51
CA LEU A 511 0.89 -26.23 3.47
C LEU A 511 0.26 -25.75 2.16
N ASP A 512 0.59 -24.54 1.72
CA ASP A 512 0.08 -23.98 0.45
C ASP A 512 1.18 -24.03 -0.61
N GLU A 513 1.18 -25.05 -1.47
CA GLU A 513 2.17 -25.27 -2.55
C GLU A 513 3.65 -25.09 -2.11
N ALA A 514 3.96 -25.50 -0.88
CA ALA A 514 5.19 -25.14 -0.15
C ALA A 514 6.51 -25.55 -0.83
N THR A 515 6.51 -26.45 -1.83
CA THR A 515 7.73 -26.94 -2.49
C THR A 515 7.81 -26.64 -3.98
N SER A 516 6.79 -26.00 -4.55
CA SER A 516 6.62 -25.86 -6.00
C SER A 516 7.75 -25.07 -6.70
N ALA A 517 8.38 -24.13 -6.00
CA ALA A 517 9.42 -23.24 -6.53
C ALA A 517 10.87 -23.73 -6.26
N LEU A 518 11.04 -24.96 -5.78
CA LEU A 518 12.35 -25.52 -5.42
C LEU A 518 12.89 -26.45 -6.52
N ASP A 519 14.21 -26.63 -6.53
CA ASP A 519 14.85 -27.69 -7.32
C ASP A 519 14.50 -29.08 -6.75
N PRO A 520 14.51 -30.14 -7.59
CA PRO A 520 14.02 -31.47 -7.19
C PRO A 520 14.69 -32.05 -5.93
N ALA A 521 16.02 -31.92 -5.81
CA ALA A 521 16.77 -32.43 -4.67
C ALA A 521 16.39 -31.70 -3.37
N THR A 522 16.32 -30.37 -3.41
CA THR A 522 15.88 -29.55 -2.27
C THR A 522 14.44 -29.83 -1.90
N GLU A 523 13.56 -29.98 -2.89
CA GLU A 523 12.16 -30.31 -2.68
C GLU A 523 11.97 -31.66 -1.97
N GLN A 524 12.66 -32.71 -2.42
CA GLN A 524 12.57 -34.02 -1.79
C GLN A 524 13.00 -33.96 -0.31
N ALA A 525 14.09 -33.26 -0.02
CA ALA A 525 14.57 -33.07 1.36
C ALA A 525 13.56 -32.28 2.23
N VAL A 526 12.94 -31.24 1.68
CA VAL A 526 11.90 -30.47 2.38
C VAL A 526 10.64 -31.32 2.59
N ASN A 527 10.22 -32.12 1.61
CA ASN A 527 9.06 -33.01 1.74
C ASN A 527 9.27 -34.08 2.81
N GLN A 528 10.46 -34.67 2.92
CA GLN A 528 10.81 -35.59 4.01
C GLN A 528 10.74 -34.92 5.39
N THR A 529 11.21 -33.67 5.47
CA THR A 529 11.09 -32.86 6.69
C THR A 529 9.63 -32.64 7.05
N LEU A 530 8.81 -32.21 6.08
CA LEU A 530 7.37 -31.98 6.23
C LEU A 530 6.64 -33.24 6.67
N GLU A 531 6.94 -34.39 6.09
CA GLU A 531 6.35 -35.67 6.47
C GLU A 531 6.66 -36.03 7.93
N ARG A 532 7.91 -35.82 8.37
CA ARG A 532 8.31 -36.08 9.75
C ARG A 532 7.58 -35.18 10.75
N VAL A 533 7.46 -33.89 10.44
CA VAL A 533 6.74 -32.93 11.30
C VAL A 533 5.22 -33.08 11.17
N SER A 534 4.70 -33.73 10.14
CA SER A 534 3.26 -33.98 9.99
C SER A 534 2.76 -35.10 10.91
N LYS A 535 3.65 -35.98 11.41
CA LYS A 535 3.25 -37.11 12.25
C LYS A 535 2.53 -36.66 13.52
N GLY A 536 1.31 -37.16 13.72
CA GLY A 536 0.48 -36.88 14.90
C GLY A 536 -0.20 -35.51 14.88
N ARG A 537 -0.17 -34.78 13.75
CA ARG A 537 -0.84 -33.49 13.56
C ARG A 537 -1.85 -33.57 12.41
N THR A 538 -2.87 -32.72 12.45
CA THR A 538 -3.74 -32.53 11.29
C THR A 538 -2.97 -31.76 10.22
N VAL A 539 -3.00 -32.20 8.97
CA VAL A 539 -2.31 -31.53 7.87
C VAL A 539 -3.29 -31.14 6.78
N LEU A 540 -3.26 -29.88 6.37
CA LEU A 540 -4.03 -29.35 5.25
C LEU A 540 -3.06 -28.94 4.15
N ALA A 541 -3.01 -29.70 3.05
CA ALA A 541 -2.11 -29.40 1.94
C ALA A 541 -2.87 -28.96 0.69
N VAL A 542 -2.43 -27.88 0.06
CA VAL A 542 -2.79 -27.54 -1.33
C VAL A 542 -1.59 -27.93 -2.20
N THR A 543 -1.79 -28.81 -3.16
CA THR A 543 -0.73 -29.23 -4.08
C THR A 543 -1.28 -29.49 -5.47
N HIS A 544 -0.45 -29.24 -6.48
CA HIS A 544 -0.66 -29.73 -7.84
C HIS A 544 0.11 -31.03 -8.10
N ARG A 545 0.96 -31.50 -7.16
CA ARG A 545 1.78 -32.71 -7.30
C ARG A 545 1.13 -33.88 -6.60
N LEU A 546 0.38 -34.67 -7.36
CA LEU A 546 -0.47 -35.70 -6.79
C LEU A 546 0.34 -36.85 -6.12
N GLU A 547 1.57 -37.09 -6.55
CA GLU A 547 2.43 -38.13 -5.96
C GLU A 547 2.69 -37.90 -4.46
N THR A 548 2.82 -36.64 -4.06
CA THR A 548 3.09 -36.24 -2.67
C THR A 548 1.93 -36.50 -1.71
N ILE A 549 0.73 -36.77 -2.23
CA ILE A 549 -0.50 -36.95 -1.46
C ILE A 549 -1.12 -38.35 -1.57
N THR A 550 -0.42 -39.29 -2.22
CA THR A 550 -0.87 -40.68 -2.36
C THR A 550 -1.14 -41.33 -0.99
N GLY A 551 -0.32 -41.02 0.02
CA GLY A 551 -0.47 -41.49 1.40
C GLY A 551 -1.33 -40.60 2.32
N TYR A 552 -2.16 -39.71 1.79
CA TYR A 552 -3.03 -38.86 2.60
C TYR A 552 -4.35 -39.56 2.93
N ASP A 553 -4.87 -39.31 4.12
CA ASP A 553 -6.09 -39.96 4.63
C ASP A 553 -7.36 -39.45 3.92
N LEU A 554 -7.33 -38.21 3.43
CA LEU A 554 -8.45 -37.58 2.75
C LEU A 554 -7.97 -36.69 1.60
N ILE A 555 -8.50 -36.93 0.40
CA ILE A 555 -8.27 -36.08 -0.77
C ILE A 555 -9.60 -35.43 -1.14
N LEU A 556 -9.60 -34.11 -1.30
CA LEU A 556 -10.74 -33.26 -1.63
C LEU A 556 -10.51 -32.63 -3.00
N VAL A 557 -11.29 -33.07 -4.00
CA VAL A 557 -11.12 -32.69 -5.40
C VAL A 557 -12.06 -31.55 -5.73
N PHE A 558 -11.48 -30.40 -6.07
CA PHE A 558 -12.19 -29.19 -6.46
C PHE A 558 -12.20 -29.03 -7.97
N ASP A 559 -13.37 -28.71 -8.52
CA ASP A 559 -13.52 -28.27 -9.91
C ASP A 559 -14.55 -27.14 -10.00
N GLN A 560 -14.22 -26.06 -10.71
CA GLN A 560 -15.08 -24.89 -10.90
C GLN A 560 -15.77 -24.37 -9.62
N GLY A 561 -15.04 -24.32 -8.50
CA GLY A 561 -15.55 -23.82 -7.22
C GLY A 561 -16.42 -24.79 -6.44
N ARG A 562 -16.54 -26.06 -6.86
CA ARG A 562 -17.31 -27.09 -6.18
C ARG A 562 -16.39 -28.22 -5.72
N LEU A 563 -16.75 -28.86 -4.62
CA LEU A 563 -16.15 -30.15 -4.22
C LEU A 563 -16.83 -31.26 -5.03
N VAL A 564 -16.12 -31.84 -5.98
CA VAL A 564 -16.69 -32.85 -6.91
C VAL A 564 -16.46 -34.28 -6.44
N GLU A 565 -15.33 -34.55 -5.78
CA GLU A 565 -14.99 -35.88 -5.28
C GLU A 565 -14.25 -35.79 -3.94
N GLN A 566 -14.40 -36.83 -3.12
CA GLN A 566 -13.60 -37.01 -1.89
C GLN A 566 -13.40 -38.49 -1.58
N GLY A 567 -12.24 -38.82 -0.99
CA GLY A 567 -11.87 -40.19 -0.58
C GLY A 567 -10.36 -40.35 -0.44
N THR A 568 -9.90 -41.59 -0.29
CA THR A 568 -8.47 -41.92 -0.36
C THR A 568 -7.98 -42.01 -1.81
N HIS A 569 -6.66 -42.01 -2.02
CA HIS A 569 -6.04 -42.19 -3.34
C HIS A 569 -6.62 -43.39 -4.09
N ASP A 570 -6.61 -44.57 -3.45
CA ASP A 570 -7.06 -45.82 -4.07
C ASP A 570 -8.56 -45.81 -4.38
N GLU A 571 -9.38 -45.16 -3.53
CA GLU A 571 -10.82 -45.04 -3.75
C GLU A 571 -11.12 -44.13 -4.95
N LEU A 572 -10.43 -43.00 -5.04
CA LEU A 572 -10.62 -42.02 -6.10
C LEU A 572 -10.11 -42.53 -7.45
N LEU A 573 -9.00 -43.28 -7.47
CA LEU A 573 -8.54 -43.97 -8.68
C LEU A 573 -9.54 -45.00 -9.19
N ARG A 574 -10.11 -45.82 -8.29
CA ARG A 574 -11.12 -46.83 -8.66
C ARG A 574 -12.41 -46.23 -9.21
N ARG A 575 -12.75 -45.00 -8.83
CA ARG A 575 -13.93 -44.29 -9.36
C ARG A 575 -13.73 -43.79 -10.81
N SER A 576 -12.49 -43.76 -11.31
CA SER A 576 -12.16 -43.27 -12.66
C SER A 576 -12.73 -41.88 -12.97
N GLY A 577 -12.80 -41.04 -11.94
CA GLY A 577 -13.38 -39.70 -12.00
C GLY A 577 -12.36 -38.60 -12.34
N ARG A 578 -12.65 -37.38 -11.89
CA ARG A 578 -11.79 -36.20 -12.07
C ARG A 578 -10.42 -36.38 -11.45
N TYR A 579 -10.34 -36.99 -10.26
CA TYR A 579 -9.05 -37.32 -9.64
C TYR A 579 -8.22 -38.25 -10.52
N ALA A 580 -8.79 -39.35 -11.01
CA ALA A 580 -8.09 -40.32 -11.85
C ALA A 580 -7.61 -39.70 -13.17
N SER A 581 -8.41 -38.80 -13.76
CA SER A 581 -7.99 -38.02 -14.93
C SER A 581 -6.78 -37.12 -14.63
N LEU A 582 -6.75 -36.44 -13.48
CA LEU A 582 -5.61 -35.62 -13.08
C LEU A 582 -4.39 -36.48 -12.74
N TRP A 583 -4.61 -37.63 -12.09
CA TRP A 583 -3.55 -38.59 -11.75
C TRP A 583 -2.90 -39.15 -13.01
N ASN A 584 -3.68 -39.71 -13.93
CA ASN A 584 -3.16 -40.33 -15.15
C ASN A 584 -2.36 -39.36 -16.02
N ARG A 585 -2.67 -38.07 -15.95
CA ARG A 585 -1.87 -37.04 -16.60
C ARG A 585 -0.49 -36.88 -15.95
N GLN A 586 -0.39 -36.96 -14.63
CA GLN A 586 0.87 -36.76 -13.91
C GLN A 586 1.66 -38.06 -13.67
N SER A 587 0.97 -39.20 -13.60
CA SER A 587 1.52 -40.45 -13.09
C SER A 587 2.47 -41.12 -14.08
N GLY A 588 3.66 -41.46 -13.59
CA GLY A 588 4.71 -42.11 -14.38
C GLY A 588 5.50 -41.13 -15.24
N LEU A 589 5.40 -39.83 -15.00
CA LEU A 589 6.29 -38.81 -15.54
C LEU A 589 7.32 -38.45 -14.45
N SER A 590 8.59 -38.74 -14.69
CA SER A 590 9.67 -38.39 -13.77
C SER A 590 10.81 -37.69 -14.49
N LEU A 591 11.61 -36.93 -13.76
CA LEU A 591 12.85 -36.33 -14.26
C LEU A 591 14.03 -36.98 -13.57
N SER A 592 15.15 -37.10 -14.27
CA SER A 592 16.44 -37.44 -13.67
C SER A 592 16.85 -36.39 -12.62
N ASP A 593 17.74 -36.77 -11.69
CA ASP A 593 18.18 -35.91 -10.58
C ASP A 593 18.78 -34.56 -11.01
N ASP A 594 19.35 -34.51 -12.22
CA ASP A 594 19.91 -33.31 -12.85
C ASP A 594 18.89 -32.54 -13.72
N GLY A 595 17.66 -33.04 -13.86
CA GLY A 595 16.57 -32.45 -14.62
C GLY A 595 16.77 -32.49 -16.14
N THR A 596 17.77 -33.22 -16.65
CA THR A 596 18.12 -33.22 -18.08
C THR A 596 17.38 -34.29 -18.87
N MET A 597 16.94 -35.37 -18.23
CA MET A 597 16.24 -36.49 -18.86
C MET A 597 14.85 -36.63 -18.26
N ALA A 598 13.85 -36.71 -19.13
CA ALA A 598 12.49 -37.08 -18.80
C ALA A 598 12.29 -38.59 -18.99
N HIS A 599 11.68 -39.22 -18.00
CA HIS A 599 11.33 -40.63 -18.01
C HIS A 599 9.81 -40.76 -17.95
N ILE A 600 9.27 -41.62 -18.83
CA ILE A 600 7.85 -41.96 -18.85
C ILE A 600 7.74 -43.47 -18.62
N GLU A 601 6.96 -43.90 -17.64
CA GLU A 601 6.68 -45.33 -17.50
C GLU A 601 5.90 -45.82 -18.74
N PRO A 602 6.33 -46.89 -19.42
CA PRO A 602 5.66 -47.39 -20.63
C PRO A 602 4.16 -47.67 -20.44
N ALA A 603 3.76 -48.09 -19.24
CA ALA A 603 2.35 -48.28 -18.89
C ALA A 603 1.54 -46.97 -18.90
N SER A 604 2.15 -45.84 -18.53
CA SER A 604 1.49 -44.52 -18.51
C SER A 604 1.17 -44.00 -19.90
N LEU A 605 1.91 -44.42 -20.93
CA LEU A 605 1.61 -44.04 -22.31
C LEU A 605 0.20 -44.49 -22.74
N LYS A 606 -0.33 -45.58 -22.17
CA LYS A 606 -1.70 -46.04 -22.44
C LYS A 606 -2.80 -45.08 -22.01
N ALA A 607 -2.49 -44.12 -21.14
CA ALA A 607 -3.43 -43.06 -20.76
C ALA A 607 -3.66 -42.05 -21.91
N ILE A 608 -2.79 -42.03 -22.91
CA ILE A 608 -2.90 -41.19 -24.09
C ILE A 608 -3.78 -41.91 -25.11
N PRO A 609 -4.82 -41.26 -25.68
CA PRO A 609 -5.72 -41.87 -26.66
C PRO A 609 -5.01 -42.57 -27.83
N LEU A 610 -3.90 -42.00 -28.30
CA LEU A 610 -3.06 -42.53 -29.37
C LEU A 610 -2.52 -43.95 -29.07
N PHE A 611 -2.16 -44.23 -27.81
CA PHE A 611 -1.57 -45.51 -27.41
C PHE A 611 -2.53 -46.42 -26.64
N ALA A 612 -3.77 -45.99 -26.40
CA ALA A 612 -4.75 -46.71 -25.57
C ALA A 612 -5.01 -48.15 -26.05
N ASN A 613 -4.95 -48.38 -27.37
CA ASN A 613 -5.19 -49.69 -27.99
C ASN A 613 -3.92 -50.46 -28.35
N VAL A 614 -2.73 -49.94 -28.05
CA VAL A 614 -1.45 -50.59 -28.37
C VAL A 614 -1.09 -51.59 -27.26
N ALA A 615 -0.58 -52.77 -27.64
CA ALA A 615 -0.13 -53.76 -26.67
C ALA A 615 1.07 -53.22 -25.85
N LEU A 616 1.15 -53.57 -24.56
CA LEU A 616 2.21 -53.04 -23.69
C LEU A 616 3.61 -53.42 -24.23
N ASP A 617 3.78 -54.67 -24.69
CA ASP A 617 5.01 -55.17 -25.30
C ASP A 617 5.44 -54.35 -26.53
N ASP A 618 4.49 -53.77 -27.27
CA ASP A 618 4.79 -52.95 -28.44
C ASP A 618 5.12 -51.51 -28.03
N ILE A 619 4.47 -50.98 -26.98
CA ILE A 619 4.84 -49.71 -26.36
C ILE A 619 6.27 -49.79 -25.80
N GLU A 620 6.64 -50.88 -25.13
CA GLU A 620 7.99 -51.09 -24.61
C GLU A 620 9.06 -51.14 -25.71
N LYS A 621 8.74 -51.71 -26.88
CA LYS A 621 9.63 -51.69 -28.05
C LYS A 621 9.75 -50.31 -28.68
N MET A 622 8.71 -49.49 -28.60
CA MET A 622 8.70 -48.10 -29.11
C MET A 622 9.34 -47.12 -28.14
N TYR A 623 9.36 -47.42 -26.83
CA TYR A 623 9.86 -46.53 -25.78
C TYR A 623 11.27 -45.94 -26.06
N PRO A 624 12.26 -46.69 -26.61
CA PRO A 624 13.57 -46.14 -26.96
C PRO A 624 13.55 -45.02 -28.02
N LEU A 625 12.43 -44.83 -28.74
CA LEU A 625 12.25 -43.74 -29.71
C LEU A 625 11.90 -42.40 -29.04
N PHE A 626 11.45 -42.41 -27.78
CA PHE A 626 11.17 -41.19 -27.04
C PHE A 626 12.48 -40.52 -26.61
N GLY A 627 12.63 -39.24 -26.95
CA GLY A 627 13.75 -38.40 -26.52
C GLY A 627 13.27 -37.23 -25.67
N THR A 628 14.15 -36.69 -24.82
CA THR A 628 13.87 -35.47 -24.07
C THR A 628 14.28 -34.25 -24.89
N GLU A 629 13.34 -33.34 -25.15
CA GLU A 629 13.60 -32.07 -25.85
C GLU A 629 13.39 -30.90 -24.88
N HIS A 630 14.43 -30.07 -24.70
CA HIS A 630 14.37 -28.88 -23.85
C HIS A 630 14.04 -27.65 -24.69
N VAL A 631 12.91 -27.01 -24.41
CA VAL A 631 12.47 -25.79 -25.10
C VAL A 631 12.53 -24.61 -24.15
N ALA A 632 13.21 -23.53 -24.57
CA ALA A 632 13.30 -22.32 -23.76
C ALA A 632 11.95 -21.58 -23.73
N ALA A 633 11.66 -20.90 -22.62
CA ALA A 633 10.44 -20.11 -22.48
C ALA A 633 10.30 -19.08 -23.63
N GLY A 634 9.13 -19.05 -24.27
CA GLY A 634 8.83 -18.15 -25.38
C GLY A 634 9.23 -18.66 -26.77
N GLN A 635 9.88 -19.83 -26.88
CA GLN A 635 10.09 -20.49 -28.18
C GLN A 635 8.81 -21.20 -28.64
N THR A 636 8.51 -21.07 -29.93
CA THR A 636 7.43 -21.84 -30.57
C THR A 636 7.88 -23.29 -30.73
N VAL A 637 7.14 -24.23 -30.13
CA VAL A 637 7.43 -25.67 -30.22
C VAL A 637 7.04 -26.24 -31.59
N ILE A 638 5.85 -25.89 -32.08
CA ILE A 638 5.33 -26.32 -33.39
C ILE A 638 4.42 -25.24 -33.98
N ARG A 639 4.36 -25.15 -35.31
CA ARG A 639 3.40 -24.31 -36.05
C ARG A 639 2.48 -25.19 -36.88
N GLN A 640 1.23 -24.79 -37.04
CA GLN A 640 0.29 -25.49 -37.93
C GLN A 640 0.87 -25.56 -39.36
N GLY A 641 0.93 -26.76 -39.93
CA GLY A 641 1.51 -27.03 -41.25
C GLY A 641 3.03 -27.33 -41.26
N ALA A 642 3.68 -27.42 -40.09
CA ALA A 642 5.01 -28.00 -39.98
C ALA A 642 4.97 -29.52 -40.25
N HIS A 643 6.07 -30.10 -40.75
CA HIS A 643 6.18 -31.54 -41.02
C HIS A 643 5.91 -32.37 -39.74
N GLY A 644 4.86 -33.19 -39.78
CA GLY A 644 4.31 -33.92 -38.63
C GLY A 644 4.99 -35.25 -38.34
N ASP A 645 6.22 -35.21 -37.84
CA ASP A 645 7.00 -36.43 -37.56
C ASP A 645 7.16 -36.69 -36.05
N LYS A 646 6.61 -35.81 -35.19
CA LYS A 646 6.84 -35.81 -33.74
C LYS A 646 5.55 -35.71 -32.94
N PHE A 647 5.46 -36.53 -31.90
CA PHE A 647 4.46 -36.47 -30.86
C PHE A 647 5.11 -35.98 -29.56
N PHE A 648 4.57 -34.95 -28.93
CA PHE A 648 5.13 -34.33 -27.73
C PHE A 648 4.27 -34.64 -26.50
N ILE A 649 4.94 -34.98 -25.40
CA ILE A 649 4.35 -35.09 -24.06
C ILE A 649 5.04 -34.07 -23.17
N ILE A 650 4.28 -33.21 -22.51
CA ILE A 650 4.82 -32.21 -21.60
C ILE A 650 5.14 -32.89 -20.27
N VAL A 651 6.42 -33.10 -19.99
CA VAL A 651 6.86 -33.70 -18.71
C VAL A 651 6.98 -32.64 -17.62
N ARG A 652 7.40 -31.42 -17.99
CA ARG A 652 7.49 -30.27 -17.08
C ARG A 652 7.39 -28.94 -17.82
N GLY A 653 6.46 -28.09 -17.41
CA GLY A 653 6.29 -26.74 -17.94
C GLY A 653 4.87 -26.45 -18.42
N LYS A 654 4.71 -25.34 -19.16
CA LYS A 654 3.45 -24.95 -19.77
C LYS A 654 3.68 -24.55 -21.22
N VAL A 655 2.80 -24.96 -22.12
CA VAL A 655 2.81 -24.61 -23.54
C VAL A 655 1.52 -23.86 -23.83
N SER A 656 1.62 -22.61 -24.30
CA SER A 656 0.46 -21.87 -24.81
C SER A 656 0.12 -22.34 -26.22
N VAL A 657 -1.18 -22.46 -26.50
CA VAL A 657 -1.69 -22.66 -27.85
C VAL A 657 -2.30 -21.35 -28.29
N ASP A 658 -1.68 -20.73 -29.28
CA ASP A 658 -2.01 -19.40 -29.76
C ASP A 658 -2.50 -19.48 -31.22
N VAL A 659 -3.59 -18.78 -31.53
CA VAL A 659 -4.15 -18.69 -32.88
C VAL A 659 -3.91 -17.29 -33.43
N GLU A 660 -3.17 -17.22 -34.53
CA GLU A 660 -2.99 -16.01 -35.32
C GLU A 660 -4.00 -15.99 -36.46
N ALA A 661 -4.93 -15.03 -36.43
CA ALA A 661 -5.86 -14.77 -37.54
C ALA A 661 -5.34 -13.59 -38.38
N GLU A 662 -5.48 -13.63 -39.71
CA GLU A 662 -5.03 -12.55 -40.60
C GLU A 662 -5.59 -11.19 -40.16
N GLY A 663 -4.71 -10.28 -39.74
CA GLY A 663 -5.07 -8.91 -39.34
C GLY A 663 -5.50 -8.73 -37.88
N ALA A 664 -5.48 -9.77 -37.04
CA ALA A 664 -5.80 -9.69 -35.61
C ALA A 664 -4.60 -10.07 -34.72
N PRO A 665 -4.50 -9.52 -33.50
CA PRO A 665 -3.49 -9.96 -32.54
C PRO A 665 -3.68 -11.44 -32.17
N SER A 666 -2.56 -12.13 -31.97
CA SER A 666 -2.53 -13.53 -31.52
C SER A 666 -3.42 -13.75 -30.30
N ARG A 667 -4.31 -14.73 -30.38
CA ARG A 667 -5.25 -15.08 -29.31
C ARG A 667 -4.89 -16.44 -28.73
N GLN A 668 -4.57 -16.46 -27.44
CA GLN A 668 -4.40 -17.70 -26.70
C GLN A 668 -5.73 -18.44 -26.57
N VAL A 669 -5.77 -19.69 -27.03
CA VAL A 669 -6.95 -20.56 -27.02
C VAL A 669 -6.84 -21.68 -25.99
N ALA A 670 -5.63 -22.12 -25.65
CA ALA A 670 -5.40 -23.12 -24.60
C ALA A 670 -4.04 -22.94 -23.92
N THR A 671 -3.89 -23.55 -22.74
CA THR A 671 -2.60 -23.77 -22.08
C THR A 671 -2.51 -25.24 -21.75
N LEU A 672 -1.54 -25.92 -22.33
CA LEU A 672 -1.19 -27.30 -22.00
C LEU A 672 -0.16 -27.28 -20.86
N ALA A 673 -0.23 -28.25 -19.95
CA ALA A 673 0.65 -28.36 -18.78
C ALA A 673 1.19 -29.79 -18.64
N ASP A 674 1.92 -30.06 -17.57
CA ASP A 674 2.45 -31.40 -17.24
C ASP A 674 1.40 -32.51 -17.48
N GLY A 675 1.78 -33.51 -18.26
CA GLY A 675 0.94 -34.61 -18.69
C GLY A 675 0.11 -34.40 -19.94
N ASP A 676 -0.05 -33.16 -20.41
CA ASP A 676 -0.70 -32.90 -21.68
C ASP A 676 0.23 -33.25 -22.85
N PHE A 677 -0.38 -33.58 -23.98
CA PHE A 677 0.31 -33.99 -25.19
C PHE A 677 -0.24 -33.26 -26.41
N PHE A 678 0.57 -33.13 -27.45
CA PHE A 678 0.22 -32.49 -28.71
C PHE A 678 1.14 -32.98 -29.84
N GLY A 679 0.67 -32.90 -31.07
CA GLY A 679 1.28 -33.52 -32.25
C GLY A 679 0.18 -34.02 -33.18
N GLU A 680 0.51 -34.43 -34.40
CA GLU A 680 -0.49 -35.00 -35.31
C GLU A 680 -0.83 -36.46 -34.94
N ASP A 681 -2.12 -36.81 -35.10
CA ASP A 681 -2.65 -38.19 -35.11
C ASP A 681 -2.37 -38.88 -36.45
#